data_AF-A0A9E7F418-F1
#
_entry.id   AF-A0A9E7F418-F1
#
_cell.length_a   1.000
_cell.length_b   1.000
_cell.length_c   1.000
_cell.angle_alpha   90.00
_cell.angle_beta   90.00
_cell.angle_gamma   90.00
#
_symmetry.space_group_name_H-M   'P 1'
#
loop_
_entity.id
_entity.type
_entity.pdbx_description
1 polymer ?
#
loop_
_entity_poly.entity_id
_entity_poly.type
_entity_poly.pdbx_seq_one_letter_code
_entity_poly.pdbx_strand_id
1 'polypeptide(L)'
;MKTAASILRPEPGTISPTAPASMAYNFLFLLSCIAVVSSSSHAYVYPPLVEGLSFTFYKSTCPDLESIVRSYLKQLFQSDISVASGLLRLHFHDCFVQGCDGSILLDGSFGGPSEKDAPPNLTLRPAAFKAIDELQTLITQACGPVVSCADIAALAARDSVRSTGGPKYKVPLGRRDGLSYATEEDVLSFLPSPTSNVTALIDVFTELDLTIKDLVTLSGAHTIGIAHCSSFEDRLFPTQDSTLDPIFAEKLYLTCPALNSTNTTVIDIRTPNTFDNKYFVDLLHREGLFTSDQGLYDDSRTKPFVIVFALCQRMFFENFVYSMTKMGQLSVLTGSQGDIRRNCSALNSNLSWYAVDGDGHDACATSMAASASSPTAPLLLLLLSCGAFLCSSSEAYDYPPLADGLSFDFYDATCPFVEHLVRCYLEQAFGNDTGLAAGLLRVHFHDCFVQGCDGSILLDGSAGGPSEKDAPPNLTLRPAAFEAIDELQALLTAACGHVVSCADIAALAARDSVYLDPTLDQTFAENLYLTCPVANTSNTTALDVRSPDAFDNNYYVDLLNSQGLFTSDQGLYADARTQPTVTGFAVDQSLFFDKFVYSMTKMGQLSDSTLDQTFADNLYLTCPVANTTNTTVLDVRSPDTFDNKYYVDLLNRQGLFTSDQDLYTDSRTQPIVERFAAKQSLFFKKFVFSITKMGQLSVLTGNQGEIRSNCSAINSSNNLLSSSEGGRRYIYSFNLIRLKQVATIKTDADLDAKPGEEGNGRDAAACLAMDLSPIQNAVASGSYATIADACDELMLQVASRGIAYQEDWPFTVHLLGHIFANDLNSARFLWKSIPQGFKESKPELVAAWRIGQCLWTRDYAGVYDAIRGFEWSPEVAGLVAAFSENYTKKMFQLLSSAYSTIGVADVAHFLGMSEDEATNYALQHGWTMDSPSKMLTVKKPRIITEQKLDPSRLQRLTEYVFHLEH
;
A
#
# COMPACT_ATOMS: atom_id res chain seq x y z
N MET A 1 -76.28 33.91 11.04
CA MET A 1 -76.30 32.70 10.20
C MET A 1 -75.89 31.54 11.10
N LYS A 2 -76.85 30.94 11.83
CA LYS A 2 -77.40 29.57 11.66
C LYS A 2 -76.32 28.48 11.80
N THR A 3 -76.31 27.49 12.73
CA THR A 3 -77.22 26.99 13.79
C THR A 3 -76.48 25.86 14.56
N ALA A 4 -76.75 25.67 15.87
CA ALA A 4 -76.95 24.43 16.68
C ALA A 4 -76.13 23.12 16.39
N ALA A 5 -75.84 22.18 17.30
CA ALA A 5 -75.99 21.95 18.75
C ALA A 5 -75.36 20.58 19.11
N SER A 6 -75.02 20.41 20.40
CA SER A 6 -75.06 19.20 21.28
C SER A 6 -74.27 17.89 21.03
N ILE A 7 -73.45 17.55 22.03
CA ILE A 7 -73.45 16.33 22.91
C ILE A 7 -73.42 14.93 22.25
N LEU A 8 -72.38 14.13 22.53
CA LEU A 8 -72.44 12.83 23.25
C LEU A 8 -71.07 12.11 23.28
N ARG A 9 -70.66 11.64 24.47
CA ARG A 9 -69.68 10.54 24.67
C ARG A 9 -70.32 9.19 24.33
N PRO A 10 -69.53 8.17 23.97
CA PRO A 10 -69.34 7.06 24.92
C PRO A 10 -67.91 6.47 24.94
N GLU A 11 -67.53 5.86 26.07
CA GLU A 11 -66.39 4.91 26.23
C GLU A 11 -66.90 3.44 26.15
N PRO A 12 -66.08 2.40 26.45
CA PRO A 12 -64.87 1.90 25.77
C PRO A 12 -65.03 0.42 25.35
N GLY A 13 -64.23 -0.07 24.40
CA GLY A 13 -64.27 -1.47 23.94
C GLY A 13 -62.88 -2.04 23.69
N THR A 14 -62.54 -3.07 24.45
CA THR A 14 -61.30 -3.85 24.56
C THR A 14 -60.83 -4.55 23.27
N ILE A 15 -59.53 -4.42 22.91
CA ILE A 15 -58.71 -5.52 22.33
C ILE A 15 -57.24 -5.32 22.79
N SER A 16 -56.64 -6.37 23.37
CA SER A 16 -55.21 -6.49 23.73
C SER A 16 -54.47 -7.39 22.70
N PRO A 17 -53.14 -7.63 22.80
CA PRO A 17 -52.16 -7.24 21.78
C PRO A 17 -51.57 -8.46 21.04
N THR A 18 -50.96 -8.27 19.86
CA THR A 18 -49.81 -9.08 19.39
C THR A 18 -49.31 -8.58 18.03
N ALA A 19 -48.11 -7.97 17.97
CA ALA A 19 -47.20 -7.98 16.81
C ALA A 19 -45.85 -7.34 17.18
N PRO A 20 -44.72 -7.74 16.55
CA PRO A 20 -43.50 -8.11 17.26
C PRO A 20 -42.40 -7.03 17.31
N ALA A 21 -41.62 -7.09 18.39
CA ALA A 21 -40.43 -6.29 18.68
C ALA A 21 -39.19 -6.63 17.81
N SER A 22 -39.36 -6.92 16.52
CA SER A 22 -38.25 -7.34 15.64
C SER A 22 -37.72 -6.24 14.70
N MET A 23 -38.37 -5.07 14.62
CA MET A 23 -37.90 -3.97 13.76
C MET A 23 -37.08 -2.89 14.48
N ALA A 24 -37.09 -2.86 15.81
CA ALA A 24 -36.32 -1.87 16.58
C ALA A 24 -34.84 -2.24 16.73
N TYR A 25 -34.50 -3.53 16.69
CA TYR A 25 -33.11 -4.00 16.82
C TYR A 25 -32.27 -3.76 15.55
N ASN A 26 -32.87 -3.82 14.37
CA ASN A 26 -32.16 -3.58 13.10
C ASN A 26 -31.80 -2.10 12.91
N PHE A 27 -32.62 -1.17 13.43
CA PHE A 27 -32.34 0.27 13.32
C PHE A 27 -31.22 0.72 14.27
N LEU A 28 -31.10 0.10 15.44
CA LEU A 28 -30.01 0.36 16.40
C LEU A 28 -28.68 -0.26 15.96
N PHE A 29 -28.69 -1.41 15.26
CA PHE A 29 -27.49 -1.99 14.66
C PHE A 29 -26.96 -1.15 13.47
N LEU A 30 -27.86 -0.64 12.61
CA LEU A 30 -27.50 0.25 11.50
C LEU A 30 -26.92 1.59 11.97
N LEU A 31 -27.43 2.16 13.06
CA LEU A 31 -26.86 3.37 13.69
C LEU A 31 -25.49 3.12 14.35
N SER A 32 -25.21 1.90 14.83
CA SER A 32 -23.89 1.54 15.34
C SER A 32 -22.86 1.31 14.22
N CYS A 33 -23.29 0.81 13.05
CA CYS A 33 -22.42 0.62 11.89
C CYS A 33 -22.09 1.95 11.18
N ILE A 34 -23.01 2.92 11.19
CA ILE A 34 -22.76 4.26 10.60
C ILE A 34 -21.82 5.10 11.49
N ALA A 35 -21.75 4.83 12.79
CA ALA A 35 -20.85 5.53 13.71
C ALA A 35 -19.39 5.05 13.68
N VAL A 36 -19.06 4.00 12.91
CA VAL A 36 -17.68 3.48 12.76
C VAL A 36 -17.03 3.97 11.45
N VAL A 37 -17.75 4.69 10.58
CA VAL A 37 -17.20 5.24 9.32
C VAL A 37 -16.62 6.66 9.51
N SER A 38 -15.99 6.96 10.64
CA SER A 38 -15.36 8.27 10.84
C SER A 38 -14.13 8.16 11.73
N SER A 39 -13.00 8.62 11.19
CA SER A 39 -11.66 8.72 11.77
C SER A 39 -10.80 7.45 11.74
N SER A 40 -10.40 7.08 10.54
CA SER A 40 -9.13 6.40 10.29
C SER A 40 -7.99 7.23 10.85
N SER A 41 -7.61 6.94 12.09
CA SER A 41 -6.47 7.56 12.74
C SER A 41 -5.24 6.79 12.27
N HIS A 42 -4.56 7.28 11.22
CA HIS A 42 -3.21 6.84 10.92
C HIS A 42 -2.41 6.91 12.24
N ALA A 43 -1.89 5.78 12.70
CA ALA A 43 -1.13 5.76 13.94
C ALA A 43 0.19 6.52 13.70
N TYR A 44 0.29 7.75 14.20
CA TYR A 44 1.54 8.51 14.13
C TYR A 44 2.69 7.70 14.74
N VAL A 45 3.85 7.77 14.09
CA VAL A 45 5.12 7.31 14.67
C VAL A 45 5.56 8.34 15.72
N TYR A 46 5.91 7.87 16.91
CA TYR A 46 6.40 8.72 18.00
C TYR A 46 7.88 8.41 18.29
N PRO A 47 8.68 9.40 18.75
CA PRO A 47 10.03 9.14 19.23
C PRO A 47 10.01 8.23 20.48
N PRO A 48 11.11 7.51 20.77
CA PRO A 48 11.26 6.78 22.02
C PRO A 48 10.98 7.69 23.23
N LEU A 49 10.28 7.14 24.23
CA LEU A 49 9.93 7.92 25.42
C LEU A 49 11.10 7.98 26.39
N VAL A 50 11.33 9.16 26.97
CA VAL A 50 12.22 9.33 28.11
C VAL A 50 11.66 8.58 29.33
N GLU A 51 12.54 7.95 30.11
CA GLU A 51 12.16 7.20 31.31
C GLU A 51 11.36 8.09 32.28
N GLY A 52 10.23 7.56 32.75
CA GLY A 52 9.30 8.26 33.64
C GLY A 52 8.15 8.98 32.92
N LEU A 53 8.22 9.17 31.59
CA LEU A 53 7.10 9.69 30.82
C LEU A 53 6.17 8.59 30.29
N SER A 54 4.88 8.92 30.15
CA SER A 54 3.88 8.00 29.62
C SER A 54 2.70 8.74 28.99
N PHE A 55 2.16 8.19 27.89
CA PHE A 55 0.90 8.68 27.29
C PHE A 55 -0.34 8.48 28.18
N THR A 56 -0.23 7.68 29.24
CA THR A 56 -1.34 7.37 30.16
C THR A 56 -1.03 7.76 31.60
N PHE A 57 -0.01 8.59 31.83
CA PHE A 57 0.53 8.91 33.16
C PHE A 57 -0.55 9.32 34.18
N TYR A 58 -1.45 10.23 33.81
CA TYR A 58 -2.51 10.74 34.70
C TYR A 58 -3.83 9.98 34.62
N LYS A 59 -3.92 8.89 33.87
CA LYS A 59 -5.19 8.19 33.59
C LYS A 59 -5.92 7.72 34.86
N SER A 60 -5.18 7.36 35.92
CA SER A 60 -5.76 6.93 37.20
C SER A 60 -5.80 8.02 38.27
N THR A 61 -4.90 9.02 38.20
CA THR A 61 -4.74 10.06 39.23
C THR A 61 -5.50 11.34 38.93
N CYS A 62 -5.70 11.67 37.65
CA CYS A 62 -6.51 12.80 37.20
C CYS A 62 -7.16 12.48 35.84
N PRO A 63 -8.19 11.61 35.80
CA PRO A 63 -8.79 11.13 34.56
C PRO A 63 -9.40 12.25 33.71
N ASP A 64 -9.85 13.33 34.34
CA ASP A 64 -10.49 14.47 33.65
C ASP A 64 -9.50 15.51 33.11
N LEU A 65 -8.19 15.36 33.36
CA LEU A 65 -7.14 16.34 33.02
C LEU A 65 -7.26 16.90 31.60
N GLU A 66 -7.21 16.03 30.58
CA GLU A 66 -7.26 16.48 29.18
C GLU A 66 -8.61 17.12 28.82
N SER A 67 -9.69 16.70 29.47
CA SER A 67 -11.02 17.27 29.21
C SER A 67 -11.16 18.68 29.78
N ILE A 68 -10.56 18.93 30.94
CA ILE A 68 -10.50 20.25 31.59
C ILE A 68 -9.68 21.20 30.71
N VAL A 69 -8.46 20.79 30.33
CA VAL A 69 -7.57 21.60 29.48
C VAL A 69 -8.27 21.98 28.19
N ARG A 70 -8.79 20.99 27.45
CA ARG A 70 -9.46 21.21 26.17
C ARG A 70 -10.70 22.10 26.29
N SER A 71 -11.50 21.93 27.33
CA SER A 71 -12.75 22.70 27.50
C SER A 71 -12.48 24.15 27.86
N TYR A 72 -11.47 24.41 28.68
CA TYR A 72 -11.02 25.76 29.01
C TYR A 72 -10.44 26.46 27.78
N LEU A 73 -9.49 25.83 27.09
CA LEU A 73 -8.83 26.42 25.92
C LEU A 73 -9.80 26.68 24.77
N LYS A 74 -10.76 25.78 24.54
CA LYS A 74 -11.82 26.02 23.54
C LYS A 74 -12.60 27.31 23.80
N GLN A 75 -12.90 27.61 25.06
CA GLN A 75 -13.59 28.86 25.42
C GLN A 75 -12.66 30.07 25.29
N LEU A 76 -11.41 29.93 25.72
CA LEU A 76 -10.42 30.99 25.61
C LEU A 76 -10.19 31.40 24.14
N PHE A 77 -10.02 30.44 23.25
CA PHE A 77 -9.78 30.67 21.82
C PHE A 77 -10.98 31.24 21.06
N GLN A 78 -12.20 31.03 21.57
CA GLN A 78 -13.38 31.73 21.03
C GLN A 78 -13.33 33.24 21.30
N SER A 79 -12.71 33.65 22.40
CA SER A 79 -12.54 35.07 22.74
C SER A 79 -11.29 35.68 22.11
N ASP A 80 -10.20 34.91 22.06
CA ASP A 80 -8.90 35.38 21.58
C ASP A 80 -8.06 34.21 21.07
N ILE A 81 -8.16 33.94 19.77
CA ILE A 81 -7.44 32.86 19.10
C ILE A 81 -5.93 33.05 19.13
N SER A 82 -5.42 34.28 19.27
CA SER A 82 -3.98 34.57 19.30
C SER A 82 -3.30 34.05 20.58
N VAL A 83 -4.07 33.65 21.60
CA VAL A 83 -3.50 32.92 22.75
C VAL A 83 -2.99 31.55 22.34
N ALA A 84 -3.53 30.93 21.29
CA ALA A 84 -3.11 29.60 20.84
C ALA A 84 -1.64 29.59 20.41
N SER A 85 -1.23 30.53 19.56
CA SER A 85 0.18 30.70 19.17
C SER A 85 1.04 31.14 20.36
N GLY A 86 0.51 31.96 21.27
CA GLY A 86 1.19 32.33 22.51
C GLY A 86 1.54 31.14 23.41
N LEU A 87 0.60 30.19 23.59
CA LEU A 87 0.82 28.96 24.36
C LEU A 87 1.81 28.00 23.67
N LEU A 88 1.72 27.89 22.34
CA LEU A 88 2.66 27.07 21.57
C LEU A 88 4.09 27.62 21.66
N ARG A 89 4.24 28.94 21.50
CA ARG A 89 5.52 29.63 21.67
C ARG A 89 6.05 29.50 23.10
N LEU A 90 5.19 29.65 24.12
CA LEU A 90 5.58 29.49 25.53
C LEU A 90 6.20 28.12 25.80
N HIS A 91 5.61 27.04 25.26
CA HIS A 91 6.16 25.70 25.43
C HIS A 91 7.49 25.48 24.68
N PHE A 92 7.64 26.05 23.48
CA PHE A 92 8.94 26.05 22.78
C PHE A 92 10.03 26.75 23.61
N HIS A 93 9.71 27.94 24.13
CA HIS A 93 10.64 28.74 24.92
C HIS A 93 11.05 28.04 26.23
N ASP A 94 10.11 27.35 26.89
CA ASP A 94 10.42 26.50 28.06
C ASP A 94 11.45 25.41 27.71
N CYS A 95 11.19 24.67 26.64
CA CYS A 95 11.98 23.49 26.29
C CYS A 95 13.42 23.77 25.84
N PHE A 96 13.66 24.91 25.18
CA PHE A 96 14.93 25.14 24.47
C PHE A 96 16.08 25.61 25.35
N VAL A 97 15.81 26.19 26.54
CA VAL A 97 16.87 26.78 27.36
C VAL A 97 17.46 25.77 28.34
N GLN A 98 16.68 25.32 29.33
CA GLN A 98 17.16 24.36 30.34
C GLN A 98 16.32 23.07 30.41
N GLY A 99 15.39 22.89 29.47
CA GLY A 99 14.53 21.71 29.36
C GLY A 99 13.06 22.01 29.57
N CYS A 100 12.20 21.09 29.17
CA CYS A 100 10.74 21.26 29.30
C CYS A 100 10.27 21.02 30.75
N ASP A 101 10.62 21.92 31.66
CA ASP A 101 10.39 21.81 33.11
C ASP A 101 9.50 22.93 33.68
N GLY A 102 8.91 23.78 32.84
CA GLY A 102 8.04 24.87 33.25
C GLY A 102 8.76 26.02 33.97
N SER A 103 10.09 26.08 33.91
CA SER A 103 10.88 27.11 34.59
C SER A 103 10.68 28.51 34.01
N ILE A 104 10.34 28.63 32.72
CA ILE A 104 9.93 29.90 32.09
C ILE A 104 8.74 30.57 32.80
N LEU A 105 7.94 29.79 33.53
CA LEU A 105 6.75 30.28 34.23
C LEU A 105 7.10 31.01 35.53
N LEU A 106 8.28 30.75 36.11
CA LEU A 106 8.72 31.34 37.38
C LEU A 106 8.94 32.85 37.24
N ASP A 107 8.45 33.60 38.22
CA ASP A 107 8.76 35.02 38.35
C ASP A 107 10.12 35.23 39.01
N GLY A 108 10.80 36.33 38.66
CA GLY A 108 12.07 36.73 39.27
C GLY A 108 11.99 36.89 40.78
N SER A 109 13.13 36.75 41.46
CA SER A 109 13.22 36.85 42.92
C SER A 109 14.23 37.91 43.34
N PHE A 110 14.38 38.14 44.65
CA PHE A 110 15.44 39.01 45.17
C PHE A 110 16.86 38.56 44.75
N GLY A 111 17.02 37.29 44.35
CA GLY A 111 18.27 36.72 43.86
C GLY A 111 18.60 37.03 42.39
N GLY A 112 17.71 37.65 41.63
CA GLY A 112 17.97 38.04 40.24
C GLY A 112 16.73 37.93 39.32
N PRO A 113 16.83 38.46 38.09
CA PRO A 113 15.78 38.31 37.07
C PRO A 113 15.57 36.83 36.72
N SER A 114 14.34 36.48 36.39
CA SER A 114 13.99 35.13 35.92
C SER A 114 14.26 34.95 34.43
N GLU A 115 14.19 33.71 33.96
CA GLU A 115 14.17 33.38 32.52
C GLU A 115 13.10 34.18 31.77
N LYS A 116 11.94 34.36 32.40
CA LYS A 116 10.80 35.13 31.89
C LYS A 116 11.14 36.60 31.63
N ASP A 117 12.10 37.16 32.37
CA ASP A 117 12.53 38.56 32.27
C ASP A 117 13.61 38.78 31.18
N ALA A 118 14.13 37.71 30.57
CA ALA A 118 15.15 37.80 29.54
C ALA A 118 14.59 38.39 28.22
N PRO A 119 15.39 39.14 27.43
CA PRO A 119 14.88 39.89 26.28
C PRO A 119 14.03 39.11 25.26
N PRO A 120 14.38 37.87 24.85
CA PRO A 120 13.54 37.09 23.92
C PRO A 120 12.16 36.75 24.48
N ASN A 121 12.04 36.68 25.81
CA ASN A 121 10.84 36.26 26.52
C ASN A 121 9.89 37.42 26.86
N LEU A 122 10.35 38.68 26.78
CA LEU A 122 9.53 39.87 27.05
C LEU A 122 8.34 40.04 26.09
N THR A 123 8.39 39.40 24.92
CA THR A 123 7.30 39.41 23.92
C THR A 123 6.35 38.21 24.07
N LEU A 124 6.59 37.30 25.03
CA LEU A 124 5.66 36.21 25.32
C LEU A 124 4.35 36.78 25.83
N ARG A 125 3.25 36.20 25.38
CA ARG A 125 1.93 36.78 25.61
C ARG A 125 1.52 36.64 27.08
N PRO A 126 1.23 37.73 27.82
CA PRO A 126 0.82 37.62 29.23
C PRO A 126 -0.41 36.74 29.44
N ALA A 127 -1.33 36.73 28.47
CA ALA A 127 -2.52 35.87 28.49
C ALA A 127 -2.19 34.37 28.43
N ALA A 128 -1.05 33.96 27.86
CA ALA A 128 -0.62 32.57 27.84
C ALA A 128 -0.19 32.10 29.23
N PHE A 129 0.63 32.88 29.95
CA PHE A 129 0.99 32.60 31.35
C PHE A 129 -0.26 32.50 32.24
N LYS A 130 -1.15 33.50 32.12
CA LYS A 130 -2.41 33.52 32.86
C LYS A 130 -3.26 32.27 32.59
N ALA A 131 -3.30 31.79 31.34
CA ALA A 131 -4.04 30.59 30.97
C ALA A 131 -3.48 29.33 31.66
N ILE A 132 -2.15 29.21 31.79
CA ILE A 132 -1.52 28.10 32.50
C ILE A 132 -1.86 28.14 34.00
N ASP A 133 -1.82 29.31 34.64
CA ASP A 133 -2.18 29.47 36.06
C ASP A 133 -3.66 29.15 36.33
N GLU A 134 -4.56 29.60 35.44
CA GLU A 134 -6.00 29.30 35.55
C GLU A 134 -6.28 27.80 35.35
N LEU A 135 -5.61 27.16 34.39
CA LEU A 135 -5.67 25.71 34.19
C LEU A 135 -5.16 24.95 35.41
N GLN A 136 -4.03 25.36 35.99
CA GLN A 136 -3.49 24.77 37.20
C GLN A 136 -4.51 24.82 38.34
N THR A 137 -5.19 25.96 38.50
CA THR A 137 -6.20 26.15 39.54
C THR A 137 -7.37 25.19 39.34
N LEU A 138 -7.89 25.10 38.11
CA LEU A 138 -9.00 24.21 37.75
C LEU A 138 -8.64 22.73 37.94
N ILE A 139 -7.44 22.34 37.52
CA ILE A 139 -6.94 20.96 37.64
C ILE A 139 -6.71 20.60 39.10
N THR A 140 -6.11 21.50 39.89
CA THR A 140 -5.90 21.29 41.33
C THR A 140 -7.24 21.16 42.07
N GLN A 141 -8.25 21.92 41.67
CA GLN A 141 -9.59 21.80 42.23
C GLN A 141 -10.25 20.45 41.90
N ALA A 142 -10.02 19.92 40.71
CA ALA A 142 -10.61 18.65 40.27
C ALA A 142 -9.88 17.41 40.81
N CYS A 143 -8.55 17.44 40.82
CA CYS A 143 -7.70 16.27 41.04
C CYS A 143 -6.72 16.39 42.21
N GLY A 144 -6.65 17.55 42.87
CA GLY A 144 -5.58 17.88 43.80
C GLY A 144 -4.26 18.27 43.09
N PRO A 145 -3.21 18.62 43.84
CA PRO A 145 -1.94 19.13 43.30
C PRO A 145 -1.06 17.98 42.80
N VAL A 146 -1.52 17.27 41.76
CA VAL A 146 -0.85 16.08 41.20
C VAL A 146 -0.25 16.31 39.81
N VAL A 147 -0.68 17.36 39.10
CA VAL A 147 -0.24 17.68 37.74
C VAL A 147 0.73 18.87 37.78
N SER A 148 1.90 18.74 37.17
CA SER A 148 2.91 19.81 37.10
C SER A 148 2.50 20.91 36.13
N CYS A 149 3.02 22.11 36.32
CA CYS A 149 2.82 23.21 35.37
C CYS A 149 3.48 22.93 34.01
N ALA A 150 4.61 22.22 34.00
CA ALA A 150 5.26 21.74 32.79
C ALA A 150 4.33 20.86 31.92
N ASP A 151 3.63 19.90 32.53
CA ASP A 151 2.68 19.05 31.80
C ASP A 151 1.43 19.84 31.34
N ILE A 152 0.99 20.84 32.12
CA ILE A 152 -0.09 21.75 31.69
C ILE A 152 0.33 22.55 30.45
N ALA A 153 1.55 23.08 30.42
CA ALA A 153 2.09 23.81 29.29
C ALA A 153 2.18 22.93 28.02
N ALA A 154 2.68 21.70 28.15
CA ALA A 154 2.74 20.75 27.05
C ALA A 154 1.35 20.38 26.50
N LEU A 155 0.37 20.13 27.38
CA LEU A 155 -1.02 19.86 26.99
C LEU A 155 -1.66 21.07 26.32
N ALA A 156 -1.39 22.28 26.83
CA ALA A 156 -1.93 23.51 26.28
C ALA A 156 -1.38 23.79 24.88
N ALA A 157 -0.08 23.59 24.65
CA ALA A 157 0.53 23.72 23.33
C ALA A 157 -0.06 22.73 22.31
N ARG A 158 -0.25 21.45 22.70
CA ARG A 158 -0.91 20.45 21.85
C ARG A 158 -2.34 20.87 21.49
N ASP A 159 -3.12 21.29 22.49
CA ASP A 159 -4.51 21.67 22.27
C ASP A 159 -4.64 22.98 21.49
N SER A 160 -3.68 23.90 21.58
CA SER A 160 -3.55 25.05 20.68
C SER A 160 -3.45 24.60 19.22
N VAL A 161 -2.48 23.72 18.90
CA VAL A 161 -2.28 23.20 17.54
C VAL A 161 -3.55 22.55 17.00
N ARG A 162 -4.17 21.68 17.80
CA ARG A 162 -5.42 21.01 17.39
C ARG A 162 -6.56 22.00 17.17
N SER A 163 -6.73 22.97 18.06
CA SER A 163 -7.84 23.92 18.00
C SER A 163 -7.73 24.92 16.86
N THR A 164 -6.52 25.16 16.35
CA THR A 164 -6.28 25.99 15.16
C THR A 164 -6.27 25.19 13.85
N GLY A 165 -6.56 23.88 13.85
CA GLY A 165 -6.70 23.07 12.63
C GLY A 165 -5.58 22.06 12.38
N GLY A 166 -4.57 22.03 13.24
CA GLY A 166 -3.45 21.09 13.18
C GLY A 166 -3.80 19.67 13.63
N PRO A 167 -2.82 18.75 13.61
CA PRO A 167 -3.04 17.34 13.87
C PRO A 167 -3.43 17.07 15.33
N LYS A 168 -4.21 16.00 15.56
CA LYS A 168 -4.51 15.48 16.90
C LYS A 168 -3.47 14.41 17.26
N TYR A 169 -2.62 14.69 18.24
CA TYR A 169 -1.58 13.76 18.68
C TYR A 169 -1.57 13.56 20.20
N LYS A 170 -0.89 12.50 20.65
CA LYS A 170 -0.70 12.21 22.08
C LYS A 170 0.52 12.96 22.60
N VAL A 171 0.49 13.39 23.85
CA VAL A 171 1.63 13.98 24.54
C VAL A 171 2.04 13.04 25.66
N PRO A 172 3.32 12.62 25.75
CA PRO A 172 3.80 11.87 26.90
C PRO A 172 3.89 12.83 28.10
N LEU A 173 3.35 12.41 29.24
CA LEU A 173 3.23 13.21 30.47
C LEU A 173 4.00 12.55 31.62
N GLY A 174 4.22 13.28 32.70
CA GLY A 174 5.01 12.87 33.86
C GLY A 174 6.16 13.82 34.20
N ARG A 175 6.17 15.03 33.61
CA ARG A 175 7.19 16.05 33.87
C ARG A 175 7.04 16.57 35.30
N ARG A 176 8.17 16.91 35.91
CA ARG A 176 8.26 17.65 37.17
C ARG A 176 8.66 19.08 36.88
N ASP A 177 8.15 19.99 37.71
CA ASP A 177 8.48 21.41 37.62
C ASP A 177 9.92 21.67 38.07
N GLY A 178 10.62 22.52 37.32
CA GLY A 178 11.97 22.99 37.61
C GLY A 178 12.08 23.69 38.96
N LEU A 179 13.24 23.53 39.60
CA LEU A 179 13.55 24.12 40.91
C LEU A 179 14.31 25.45 40.82
N SER A 180 14.66 25.86 39.60
CA SER A 180 15.39 27.09 39.28
C SER A 180 15.01 27.57 37.88
N TYR A 181 15.34 28.83 37.57
CA TYR A 181 15.21 29.42 36.23
C TYR A 181 16.60 29.65 35.61
N ALA A 182 16.67 29.67 34.28
CA ALA A 182 17.89 29.91 33.53
C ALA A 182 18.40 31.36 33.67
N THR A 183 19.70 31.57 33.42
CA THR A 183 20.27 32.93 33.38
C THR A 183 19.96 33.61 32.04
N GLU A 184 20.04 34.95 31.99
CA GLU A 184 19.86 35.69 30.74
C GLU A 184 20.84 35.26 29.64
N GLU A 185 22.08 34.91 30.00
CA GLU A 185 23.09 34.42 29.06
C GLU A 185 22.71 33.07 28.45
N ASP A 186 22.17 32.16 29.25
CA ASP A 186 21.67 30.86 28.75
C ASP A 186 20.52 31.08 27.76
N VAL A 187 19.57 31.97 28.10
CA VAL A 187 18.43 32.29 27.23
C VAL A 187 18.88 32.85 25.88
N LEU A 188 19.85 33.77 25.88
CA LEU A 188 20.38 34.38 24.64
C LEU A 188 21.19 33.40 23.79
N SER A 189 21.76 32.36 24.42
CA SER A 189 22.57 31.35 23.73
C SER A 189 21.71 30.28 23.05
N PHE A 190 20.60 29.88 23.69
CA PHE A 190 19.79 28.76 23.23
C PHE A 190 18.51 29.15 22.47
N LEU A 191 17.99 30.38 22.63
CA LEU A 191 16.83 30.83 21.85
C LEU A 191 17.27 31.47 20.54
N PRO A 192 16.96 30.86 19.37
CA PRO A 192 17.39 31.43 18.10
C PRO A 192 16.72 32.77 17.82
N SER A 193 17.50 33.75 17.36
CA SER A 193 17.00 35.05 16.94
C SER A 193 16.25 34.95 15.60
N PRO A 194 15.18 35.74 15.37
CA PRO A 194 14.50 35.81 14.06
C PRO A 194 15.42 36.33 12.93
N THR A 195 16.56 36.93 13.29
CA THR A 195 17.57 37.43 12.34
C THR A 195 18.68 36.40 12.05
N SER A 196 18.63 35.22 12.67
CA SER A 196 19.68 34.20 12.54
C SER A 196 19.76 33.63 11.14
N ASN A 197 20.97 33.31 10.68
CA ASN A 197 21.15 32.51 9.47
C ASN A 197 20.92 31.01 9.75
N VAL A 198 20.67 30.24 8.69
CA VAL A 198 20.34 28.80 8.81
C VAL A 198 21.45 27.98 9.46
N THR A 199 22.72 28.34 9.28
CA THR A 199 23.82 27.60 9.94
C THR A 199 23.75 27.74 11.46
N ALA A 200 23.51 28.94 11.98
CA ALA A 200 23.32 29.16 13.41
C ALA A 200 22.08 28.41 13.94
N LEU A 201 20.99 28.37 13.16
CA LEU A 201 19.81 27.58 13.53
C LEU A 201 20.13 26.09 13.63
N ILE A 202 20.88 25.55 12.67
CA ILE A 202 21.30 24.14 12.67
C ILE A 202 22.20 23.84 13.87
N ASP A 203 23.14 24.73 14.20
CA ASP A 203 24.06 24.54 15.32
C ASP A 203 23.30 24.40 16.65
N VAL A 204 22.36 25.32 16.93
CA VAL A 204 21.54 25.27 18.16
C VAL A 204 20.68 24.02 18.22
N PHE A 205 20.00 23.65 17.13
CA PHE A 205 19.16 22.44 17.12
C PHE A 205 20.00 21.17 17.29
N THR A 206 21.17 21.11 16.67
CA THR A 206 22.07 19.95 16.77
C THR A 206 22.61 19.79 18.19
N GLU A 207 22.90 20.89 18.90
CA GLU A 207 23.31 20.86 20.31
C GLU A 207 22.24 20.26 21.24
N LEU A 208 20.96 20.39 20.87
CA LEU A 208 19.81 19.82 21.57
C LEU A 208 19.39 18.43 21.04
N ASP A 209 20.26 17.73 20.30
CA ASP A 209 19.96 16.44 19.65
C ASP A 209 18.75 16.48 18.67
N LEU A 210 18.42 17.66 18.14
CA LEU A 210 17.43 17.87 17.09
C LEU A 210 18.09 17.92 15.71
N THR A 211 17.43 17.32 14.73
CA THR A 211 17.93 17.21 13.35
C THR A 211 17.57 18.44 12.52
N ILE A 212 18.19 18.60 11.34
CA ILE A 212 17.80 19.62 10.35
C ILE A 212 16.31 19.51 9.98
N LYS A 213 15.77 18.29 9.94
CA LYS A 213 14.35 18.07 9.70
C LYS A 213 13.50 18.59 10.86
N ASP A 214 13.90 18.31 12.10
CA ASP A 214 13.23 18.82 13.30
C ASP A 214 13.21 20.37 13.29
N LEU A 215 14.31 21.01 12.87
CA LEU A 215 14.38 22.47 12.66
C LEU A 215 13.31 22.97 11.71
N VAL A 216 13.30 22.49 10.46
CA VAL A 216 12.34 22.97 9.44
C VAL A 216 10.90 22.68 9.87
N THR A 217 10.65 21.51 10.45
CA THR A 217 9.33 21.12 10.92
C THR A 217 8.83 22.00 12.07
N LEU A 218 9.65 22.25 13.10
CA LEU A 218 9.25 23.06 14.25
C LEU A 218 9.08 24.54 13.88
N SER A 219 9.90 25.07 12.95
CA SER A 219 9.67 26.39 12.36
C SER A 219 8.30 26.53 11.71
N GLY A 220 7.72 25.43 11.22
CA GLY A 220 6.35 25.39 10.70
C GLY A 220 5.27 25.85 11.69
N ALA A 221 5.55 25.89 12.99
CA ALA A 221 4.64 26.47 13.99
C ALA A 221 4.32 27.96 13.73
N HIS A 222 5.17 28.66 12.97
CA HIS A 222 4.97 30.03 12.53
C HIS A 222 3.76 30.22 11.58
N THR A 223 3.08 29.15 11.16
CA THR A 223 1.78 29.21 10.46
C THR A 223 0.68 29.91 11.29
N ILE A 224 0.82 29.99 12.62
CA ILE A 224 -0.07 30.78 13.46
C ILE A 224 0.69 31.83 14.27
N GLY A 225 0.09 33.02 14.37
CA GLY A 225 0.57 34.08 15.26
C GLY A 225 1.01 35.36 14.55
N ILE A 226 1.60 36.24 15.35
CA ILE A 226 1.97 37.60 14.97
C ILE A 226 3.40 37.90 15.43
N ALA A 227 4.02 38.86 14.77
CA ALA A 227 5.34 39.38 15.10
C ALA A 227 5.31 40.89 15.30
N HIS A 228 6.22 41.39 16.13
CA HIS A 228 6.49 42.82 16.26
C HIS A 228 7.46 43.28 15.16
N CYS A 229 7.33 44.53 14.70
CA CYS A 229 8.23 45.08 13.68
C CYS A 229 9.72 44.95 14.05
N SER A 230 10.06 45.09 15.34
CA SER A 230 11.42 44.95 15.85
C SER A 230 12.08 43.59 15.59
N SER A 231 11.29 42.57 15.22
CA SER A 231 11.80 41.22 14.93
C SER A 231 12.26 41.02 13.48
N PHE A 232 11.97 41.97 12.57
CA PHE A 232 12.30 41.85 11.13
C PHE A 232 12.65 43.18 10.46
N GLU A 233 12.83 44.26 11.23
CA GLU A 233 13.13 45.59 10.69
C GLU A 233 14.48 45.66 9.96
N ASP A 234 15.42 44.74 10.26
CA ASP A 234 16.69 44.55 9.55
C ASP A 234 16.48 44.16 8.08
N ARG A 235 15.33 43.57 7.75
CA ARG A 235 14.95 43.24 6.38
C ARG A 235 14.35 44.41 5.61
N LEU A 236 13.98 45.49 6.29
CA LEU A 236 13.38 46.70 5.69
C LEU A 236 14.36 47.88 5.69
N PHE A 237 15.23 47.99 6.68
CA PHE A 237 16.06 49.18 6.89
C PHE A 237 17.53 48.85 7.23
N PRO A 238 18.50 49.70 6.82
CA PRO A 238 18.34 50.86 5.94
C PRO A 238 18.17 50.46 4.46
N THR A 239 18.41 49.20 4.13
CA THR A 239 18.30 48.64 2.78
C THR A 239 17.37 47.45 2.85
N GLN A 240 16.37 47.40 1.96
CA GLN A 240 15.48 46.26 1.86
C GLN A 240 16.27 45.00 1.52
N ASP A 241 15.97 43.90 2.21
CA ASP A 241 16.45 42.57 1.87
C ASP A 241 16.03 42.20 0.44
N SER A 242 17.02 41.87 -0.41
CA SER A 242 16.79 41.51 -1.81
C SER A 242 16.07 40.17 -2.00
N THR A 243 16.00 39.34 -0.96
CA THR A 243 15.29 38.04 -0.99
C THR A 243 13.80 38.17 -0.73
N LEU A 244 13.33 39.34 -0.30
CA LEU A 244 11.93 39.62 0.04
C LEU A 244 11.12 40.00 -1.21
N ASP A 245 9.92 39.44 -1.37
CA ASP A 245 9.01 39.84 -2.46
C ASP A 245 8.75 41.37 -2.42
N PRO A 246 8.90 42.10 -3.54
CA PRO A 246 8.75 43.56 -3.54
C PRO A 246 7.37 44.06 -3.11
N ILE A 247 6.29 43.35 -3.45
CA ILE A 247 4.92 43.75 -3.08
C ILE A 247 4.70 43.48 -1.59
N PHE A 248 5.21 42.37 -1.09
CA PHE A 248 5.16 42.07 0.33
C PHE A 248 5.98 43.09 1.15
N ALA A 249 7.17 43.46 0.68
CA ALA A 249 7.99 44.50 1.29
C ALA A 249 7.26 45.85 1.37
N GLU A 250 6.54 46.26 0.31
CA GLU A 250 5.74 47.48 0.31
C GLU A 250 4.66 47.46 1.40
N LYS A 251 3.95 46.32 1.56
CA LYS A 251 2.96 46.15 2.64
C LYS A 251 3.61 46.22 4.04
N LEU A 252 4.81 45.66 4.18
CA LEU A 252 5.56 45.72 5.43
C LEU A 252 6.01 47.14 5.74
N TYR A 253 6.43 47.95 4.76
CA TYR A 253 6.75 49.37 4.97
C TYR A 253 5.54 50.20 5.44
N LEU A 254 4.33 49.88 4.97
CA LEU A 254 3.11 50.53 5.46
C LEU A 254 2.82 50.19 6.94
N THR A 255 3.16 48.96 7.35
CA THR A 255 2.94 48.48 8.72
C THR A 255 4.07 48.92 9.67
N CYS A 256 5.31 48.93 9.19
CA CYS A 256 6.54 49.24 9.91
C CYS A 256 7.28 50.38 9.21
N PRO A 257 6.80 51.63 9.32
CA PRO A 257 7.29 52.75 8.50
C PRO A 257 8.67 53.28 8.91
N ALA A 258 9.19 52.86 10.07
CA ALA A 258 10.49 53.27 10.58
C ALA A 258 11.03 52.22 11.57
N LEU A 259 12.34 52.28 11.83
CA LEU A 259 12.99 51.53 12.91
C LEU A 259 12.30 51.78 14.26
N ASN A 260 12.25 50.75 15.10
CA ASN A 260 11.58 50.73 16.41
C ASN A 260 10.07 51.00 16.37
N SER A 261 9.40 50.73 15.24
CA SER A 261 7.93 50.72 15.21
C SER A 261 7.39 49.68 16.18
N THR A 262 6.37 50.05 16.97
CA THR A 262 5.73 49.14 17.93
C THR A 262 4.59 48.32 17.33
N ASN A 263 4.35 48.46 16.02
CA ASN A 263 3.29 47.76 15.32
C ASN A 263 3.58 46.26 15.21
N THR A 264 2.54 45.49 14.87
CA THR A 264 2.60 44.05 14.68
C THR A 264 2.02 43.66 13.33
N THR A 265 2.48 42.55 12.77
CA THR A 265 1.91 41.91 11.59
C THR A 265 1.77 40.40 11.81
N VAL A 266 0.94 39.74 11.01
CA VAL A 266 0.85 38.28 10.99
C VAL A 266 2.11 37.66 10.38
N ILE A 267 2.48 36.47 10.85
CA ILE A 267 3.66 35.74 10.32
C ILE A 267 3.28 34.99 9.02
N ASP A 268 2.16 34.27 9.05
CA ASP A 268 1.53 33.66 7.88
C ASP A 268 0.48 34.61 7.30
N ILE A 269 0.69 35.06 6.06
CA ILE A 269 -0.19 36.06 5.43
C ILE A 269 -1.39 35.44 4.72
N ARG A 270 -1.42 34.11 4.57
CA ARG A 270 -2.48 33.37 3.88
C ARG A 270 -3.54 32.92 4.87
N THR A 271 -3.14 32.34 6.00
CA THR A 271 -4.03 31.72 6.99
C THR A 271 -3.58 31.95 8.45
N PRO A 272 -3.46 33.20 8.91
CA PRO A 272 -2.77 33.59 10.16
C PRO A 272 -3.27 32.96 11.48
N ASN A 273 -4.46 32.36 11.47
CA ASN A 273 -5.08 31.72 12.63
C ASN A 273 -5.37 30.23 12.42
N THR A 274 -4.92 29.65 11.29
CA THR A 274 -5.10 28.24 10.97
C THR A 274 -3.74 27.56 10.98
N PHE A 275 -3.62 26.46 11.72
CA PHE A 275 -2.42 25.65 11.70
C PHE A 275 -2.46 24.73 10.49
N ASP A 276 -1.80 25.13 9.42
CA ASP A 276 -1.73 24.42 8.14
C ASP A 276 -0.33 24.55 7.54
N ASN A 277 -0.17 24.27 6.25
CA ASN A 277 1.13 24.35 5.59
C ASN A 277 1.41 25.67 4.86
N LYS A 278 0.56 26.70 5.02
CA LYS A 278 0.69 27.94 4.26
C LYS A 278 1.92 28.76 4.61
N TYR A 279 2.41 28.68 5.85
CA TYR A 279 3.75 29.18 6.21
C TYR A 279 4.83 28.76 5.21
N PHE A 280 4.89 27.46 4.85
CA PHE A 280 5.89 27.00 3.89
C PHE A 280 5.60 27.56 2.49
N VAL A 281 4.33 27.65 2.09
CA VAL A 281 3.92 28.28 0.83
C VAL A 281 4.37 29.75 0.77
N ASP A 282 4.30 30.50 1.86
CA ASP A 282 4.81 31.87 1.96
C ASP A 282 6.33 31.90 1.66
N LEU A 283 7.11 30.95 2.21
CA LEU A 283 8.55 30.88 1.96
C LEU A 283 8.89 30.64 0.49
N LEU A 284 8.12 29.80 -0.21
CA LEU A 284 8.28 29.54 -1.65
C LEU A 284 8.06 30.82 -2.48
N HIS A 285 7.16 31.69 -2.02
CA HIS A 285 6.82 32.95 -2.69
C HIS A 285 7.70 34.13 -2.26
N ARG A 286 8.76 33.89 -1.48
CA ARG A 286 9.62 34.95 -0.91
C ARG A 286 8.87 35.90 0.04
N GLU A 287 7.82 35.39 0.67
CA GLU A 287 6.95 36.10 1.59
C GLU A 287 7.17 35.67 3.06
N GLY A 288 8.26 34.95 3.36
CA GLY A 288 8.65 34.65 4.74
C GLY A 288 8.98 35.94 5.50
N LEU A 289 8.49 36.08 6.73
CA LEU A 289 8.63 37.33 7.49
C LEU A 289 10.04 37.52 8.08
N PHE A 290 10.55 36.50 8.77
CA PHE A 290 11.85 36.55 9.44
C PHE A 290 13.00 36.15 8.51
N THR A 291 14.20 36.66 8.77
CA THR A 291 15.44 36.24 8.07
C THR A 291 15.69 34.76 8.30
N SER A 292 15.45 34.29 9.54
CA SER A 292 15.53 32.88 9.92
C SER A 292 14.57 31.98 9.15
N ASP A 293 13.38 32.50 8.80
CA ASP A 293 12.34 31.76 8.09
C ASP A 293 12.66 31.69 6.59
N GLN A 294 12.85 32.85 5.94
CA GLN A 294 13.13 32.90 4.50
C GLN A 294 14.42 32.15 4.15
N GLY A 295 15.40 32.18 5.05
CA GLY A 295 16.64 31.43 4.94
C GLY A 295 16.42 29.91 4.78
N LEU A 296 15.38 29.32 5.39
CA LEU A 296 15.11 27.87 5.27
C LEU A 296 14.85 27.44 3.83
N TYR A 297 14.24 28.30 3.01
CA TYR A 297 14.00 28.02 1.59
C TYR A 297 15.24 28.31 0.72
N ASP A 298 16.06 29.28 1.11
CA ASP A 298 17.25 29.66 0.35
C ASP A 298 18.46 28.74 0.64
N ASP A 299 18.53 28.06 1.80
CA ASP A 299 19.59 27.11 2.13
C ASP A 299 19.32 25.70 1.58
N SER A 300 20.28 25.17 0.83
CA SER A 300 20.20 23.86 0.18
C SER A 300 19.94 22.68 1.12
N ARG A 301 20.33 22.77 2.40
CA ARG A 301 20.18 21.69 3.39
C ARG A 301 18.75 21.58 3.92
N THR A 302 18.02 22.69 3.95
CA THR A 302 16.67 22.80 4.52
C THR A 302 15.59 22.89 3.43
N LYS A 303 15.93 23.44 2.26
CA LYS A 303 15.03 23.68 1.13
C LYS A 303 14.18 22.45 0.72
N PRO A 304 14.74 21.23 0.63
CA PRO A 304 13.94 20.03 0.37
C PRO A 304 12.73 19.86 1.28
N PHE A 305 12.91 20.05 2.59
CA PHE A 305 11.84 19.89 3.58
C PHE A 305 10.79 20.99 3.46
N VAL A 306 11.22 22.24 3.18
CA VAL A 306 10.31 23.37 2.95
C VAL A 306 9.40 23.10 1.75
N ILE A 307 9.95 22.62 0.65
CA ILE A 307 9.19 22.26 -0.56
C ILE A 307 8.20 21.14 -0.26
N VAL A 308 8.66 20.06 0.38
CA VAL A 308 7.82 18.91 0.75
C VAL A 308 6.64 19.36 1.62
N PHE A 309 6.88 20.18 2.64
CA PHE A 309 5.83 20.63 3.55
C PHE A 309 4.86 21.62 2.89
N ALA A 310 5.34 22.51 2.02
CA ALA A 310 4.49 23.41 1.24
C ALA A 310 3.53 22.67 0.30
N LEU A 311 3.98 21.56 -0.27
CA LEU A 311 3.17 20.73 -1.17
C LEU A 311 2.25 19.79 -0.40
N CYS A 312 2.75 19.22 0.71
CA CYS A 312 2.04 18.20 1.45
C CYS A 312 1.88 18.54 2.94
N GLN A 313 0.68 19.02 3.28
CA GLN A 313 0.29 19.28 4.67
C GLN A 313 0.34 18.02 5.54
N ARG A 314 -0.02 16.85 4.99
CA ARG A 314 0.05 15.58 5.71
C ARG A 314 1.48 15.30 6.20
N MET A 315 2.47 15.49 5.33
CA MET A 315 3.89 15.30 5.67
C MET A 315 4.36 16.30 6.72
N PHE A 316 3.92 17.56 6.61
CA PHE A 316 4.18 18.55 7.66
C PHE A 316 3.60 18.08 9.00
N PHE A 317 2.33 17.68 9.03
CA PHE A 317 1.65 17.27 10.26
C PHE A 317 2.27 16.03 10.90
N GLU A 318 2.58 14.99 10.12
CA GLU A 318 3.21 13.77 10.64
C GLU A 318 4.60 14.07 11.25
N ASN A 319 5.43 14.85 10.56
CA ASN A 319 6.73 15.25 11.11
C ASN A 319 6.57 16.21 12.29
N PHE A 320 5.58 17.10 12.28
CA PHE A 320 5.32 18.02 13.38
C PHE A 320 4.95 17.27 14.65
N VAL A 321 4.10 16.24 14.56
CA VAL A 321 3.79 15.37 15.71
C VAL A 321 5.05 14.71 16.27
N TYR A 322 5.90 14.16 15.41
CA TYR A 322 7.15 13.52 15.82
C TYR A 322 8.11 14.52 16.48
N SER A 323 8.38 15.64 15.81
CA SER A 323 9.35 16.65 16.23
C SER A 323 8.89 17.38 17.48
N MET A 324 7.60 17.71 17.58
CA MET A 324 7.02 18.35 18.77
C MET A 324 7.03 17.41 19.98
N THR A 325 6.78 16.11 19.78
CA THR A 325 6.93 15.12 20.85
C THR A 325 8.39 14.94 21.25
N LYS A 326 9.32 14.98 20.31
CA LYS A 326 10.77 14.87 20.57
C LYS A 326 11.25 16.09 21.36
N MET A 327 10.93 17.30 20.89
CA MET A 327 11.22 18.56 21.56
C MET A 327 10.63 18.60 22.97
N GLY A 328 9.36 18.17 23.15
CA GLY A 328 8.70 18.15 24.45
C GLY A 328 9.34 17.23 25.50
N GLN A 329 10.37 16.46 25.14
CA GLN A 329 11.10 15.55 26.03
C GLN A 329 12.53 16.01 26.32
N LEU A 330 12.94 17.19 25.83
CA LEU A 330 14.27 17.74 26.07
C LEU A 330 14.47 18.02 27.57
N SER A 331 15.52 17.42 28.13
CA SER A 331 16.00 17.62 29.51
C SER A 331 14.89 17.61 30.58
N VAL A 332 13.85 16.79 30.38
CA VAL A 332 12.71 16.73 31.32
C VAL A 332 13.14 16.21 32.68
N LEU A 333 12.54 16.78 33.73
CA LEU A 333 12.64 16.26 35.08
C LEU A 333 11.51 15.23 35.31
N THR A 334 11.83 14.06 35.84
CA THR A 334 10.82 13.01 36.16
C THR A 334 11.03 12.48 37.58
N GLY A 335 10.10 11.64 38.06
CA GLY A 335 10.25 10.96 39.35
C GLY A 335 10.36 11.94 40.53
N SER A 336 11.53 12.03 41.16
CA SER A 336 11.83 12.92 42.29
C SER A 336 12.78 14.08 41.94
N GLN A 337 13.01 14.34 40.66
CA GLN A 337 14.01 15.32 40.18
C GLN A 337 13.51 16.78 40.20
N GLY A 338 12.22 17.00 40.44
CA GLY A 338 11.61 18.34 40.53
C GLY A 338 10.34 18.31 41.37
N ASP A 339 9.50 19.33 41.24
CA ASP A 339 8.32 19.54 42.08
C ASP A 339 6.98 19.41 41.33
N ILE A 340 5.86 19.49 42.05
CA ILE A 340 4.55 19.88 41.51
C ILE A 340 4.16 21.20 42.16
N ARG A 341 4.23 22.28 41.40
CA ARG A 341 3.94 23.62 41.92
C ARG A 341 2.44 23.85 42.08
N ARG A 342 2.09 24.46 43.21
CA ARG A 342 0.71 24.95 43.46
C ARG A 342 0.42 26.29 42.81
N ASN A 343 1.46 27.03 42.47
CA ASN A 343 1.42 28.28 41.74
C ASN A 343 2.52 28.19 40.69
N CYS A 344 2.18 28.25 39.40
CA CYS A 344 3.19 28.08 38.36
C CYS A 344 4.21 29.23 38.34
N SER A 345 3.88 30.39 38.92
CA SER A 345 4.79 31.53 38.99
C SER A 345 5.78 31.50 40.16
N ALA A 346 5.66 30.53 41.08
CA ALA A 346 6.49 30.50 42.28
C ALA A 346 6.93 29.10 42.69
N LEU A 347 8.12 28.99 43.29
CA LEU A 347 8.57 27.76 43.95
C LEU A 347 7.71 27.46 45.19
N ASN A 348 7.49 26.17 45.48
CA ASN A 348 6.85 25.79 46.74
C ASN A 348 7.75 26.19 47.92
N SER A 349 7.15 26.74 48.97
CA SER A 349 7.90 27.11 50.19
C SER A 349 8.23 25.85 50.99
N ASN A 350 9.53 25.57 51.15
CA ASN A 350 9.99 24.45 51.97
C ASN A 350 9.88 24.82 53.46
N LEU A 351 8.70 24.62 54.06
CA LEU A 351 8.58 24.67 55.52
C LEU A 351 9.24 23.40 56.09
N SER A 352 10.51 23.53 56.50
CA SER A 352 11.19 22.50 57.29
C SER A 352 10.44 22.31 58.61
N TRP A 353 9.65 21.26 58.73
CA TRP A 353 9.25 20.75 60.03
C TRP A 353 10.34 19.78 60.48
N TYR A 354 11.04 20.19 61.54
CA TYR A 354 11.98 19.35 62.28
C TYR A 354 11.29 18.08 62.77
N ALA A 355 12.05 16.98 62.76
CA ALA A 355 11.71 15.70 63.36
C ALA A 355 11.13 15.86 64.78
N VAL A 356 10.03 15.15 65.03
CA VAL A 356 9.66 14.70 66.38
C VAL A 356 9.51 13.19 66.30
N ASP A 357 10.52 12.49 66.85
CA ASP A 357 10.42 11.09 67.23
C ASP A 357 9.31 10.89 68.26
N GLY A 358 8.61 9.74 68.20
CA GLY A 358 7.89 9.21 69.37
C GLY A 358 6.56 8.53 69.08
N ASP A 359 6.65 7.22 68.79
CA ASP A 359 5.77 6.12 69.24
C ASP A 359 4.23 6.20 69.14
N GLY A 360 3.65 5.16 68.53
CA GLY A 360 2.29 4.73 68.90
C GLY A 360 1.49 3.91 67.89
N HIS A 361 1.89 2.65 67.65
CA HIS A 361 1.09 1.43 67.46
C HIS A 361 -0.19 1.37 66.57
N ASP A 362 -0.17 0.33 65.72
CA ASP A 362 -1.25 -0.52 65.17
C ASP A 362 -2.24 0.10 64.16
N ALA A 363 -2.54 -0.51 62.99
CA ALA A 363 -2.71 -1.94 62.75
C ALA A 363 -2.45 -2.39 61.29
N CYS A 364 -1.77 -3.54 61.20
CA CYS A 364 -1.98 -4.69 60.31
C CYS A 364 -1.96 -4.55 58.76
N ALA A 365 -0.86 -4.98 58.15
CA ALA A 365 -0.88 -6.03 57.12
C ALA A 365 0.52 -6.65 56.96
N THR A 366 0.74 -7.80 57.59
CA THR A 366 1.94 -8.63 57.42
C THR A 366 1.79 -9.66 56.32
N SER A 367 2.91 -9.85 55.60
CA SER A 367 3.45 -11.14 55.11
C SER A 367 2.78 -11.77 53.87
N MET A 368 3.43 -12.61 53.07
CA MET A 368 4.84 -12.97 52.80
C MET A 368 4.78 -13.90 51.57
N ALA A 369 5.86 -14.00 50.80
CA ALA A 369 6.05 -15.12 49.88
C ALA A 369 6.82 -16.24 50.60
N ALA A 370 6.36 -17.51 50.51
CA ALA A 370 7.20 -18.70 50.25
C ALA A 370 6.43 -20.06 50.30
N SER A 371 6.54 -20.79 49.17
CA SER A 371 6.74 -22.24 48.98
C SER A 371 5.81 -23.35 49.55
N ALA A 372 5.20 -24.07 48.58
CA ALA A 372 5.21 -25.53 48.35
C ALA A 372 4.63 -26.54 49.38
N SER A 373 3.55 -27.24 49.00
CA SER A 373 3.44 -28.71 48.88
C SER A 373 2.00 -29.18 48.56
N SER A 374 1.90 -30.24 47.75
CA SER A 374 0.74 -30.99 47.19
C SER A 374 -0.10 -31.74 48.27
N PRO A 375 -1.20 -32.51 48.00
CA PRO A 375 -1.80 -32.99 46.72
C PRO A 375 -3.37 -32.97 46.60
N THR A 376 -3.85 -33.35 45.40
CA THR A 376 -5.14 -34.00 45.03
C THR A 376 -6.49 -33.22 44.97
N ALA A 377 -7.04 -33.27 43.74
CA ALA A 377 -8.35 -32.93 43.15
C ALA A 377 -9.62 -33.48 43.88
N PRO A 378 -10.89 -33.24 43.44
CA PRO A 378 -11.36 -32.72 42.13
C PRO A 378 -12.60 -31.78 42.13
N LEU A 379 -13.03 -31.40 40.92
CA LEU A 379 -14.34 -30.86 40.51
C LEU A 379 -14.62 -29.37 40.77
N LEU A 380 -14.36 -28.51 39.78
CA LEU A 380 -15.40 -27.91 38.92
C LEU A 380 -14.72 -26.98 37.87
N LEU A 381 -14.31 -27.57 36.76
CA LEU A 381 -13.75 -26.87 35.60
C LEU A 381 -14.76 -26.99 34.47
N LEU A 382 -15.58 -25.95 34.29
CA LEU A 382 -16.33 -25.71 33.07
C LEU A 382 -16.66 -24.23 33.01
N LEU A 383 -16.22 -23.61 31.90
CA LEU A 383 -16.46 -22.23 31.46
C LEU A 383 -15.48 -21.20 32.03
N LEU A 384 -14.31 -21.07 31.37
CA LEU A 384 -13.70 -19.80 30.99
C LEU A 384 -12.51 -20.09 30.04
N SER A 385 -12.83 -20.55 28.84
CA SER A 385 -11.93 -20.57 27.69
C SER A 385 -12.67 -19.96 26.50
N CYS A 386 -12.87 -18.65 26.53
CA CYS A 386 -13.15 -17.87 25.33
C CYS A 386 -12.98 -16.39 25.69
N GLY A 387 -11.88 -15.77 25.24
CA GLY A 387 -11.63 -14.36 25.55
C GLY A 387 -10.21 -13.85 25.29
N ALA A 388 -9.33 -14.67 24.71
CA ALA A 388 -8.01 -14.22 24.28
C ALA A 388 -7.61 -14.91 22.98
N PHE A 389 -8.29 -14.57 21.88
CA PHE A 389 -7.82 -14.80 20.51
C PHE A 389 -8.62 -13.91 19.57
N LEU A 390 -8.27 -12.63 19.54
CA LEU A 390 -8.47 -11.74 18.39
C LEU A 390 -7.28 -10.76 18.36
N CYS A 391 -6.07 -11.32 18.20
CA CYS A 391 -5.08 -10.61 17.40
C CYS A 391 -5.51 -10.85 15.96
N SER A 392 -6.02 -9.81 15.32
CA SER A 392 -6.17 -9.75 13.87
C SER A 392 -4.81 -10.05 13.25
N SER A 393 -4.65 -11.25 12.71
CA SER A 393 -3.60 -11.55 11.75
C SER A 393 -3.88 -10.68 10.52
N SER A 394 -3.07 -9.66 10.30
CA SER A 394 -2.95 -9.05 8.97
C SER A 394 -2.55 -10.18 8.01
N GLU A 395 -3.43 -10.53 7.07
CA GLU A 395 -3.06 -11.41 5.96
C GLU A 395 -1.91 -10.71 5.22
N ALA A 396 -0.70 -11.26 5.31
CA ALA A 396 0.43 -10.76 4.54
C ALA A 396 0.11 -10.89 3.04
N TYR A 397 0.30 -9.82 2.29
CA TYR A 397 0.09 -9.81 0.85
C TYR A 397 1.20 -10.59 0.17
N ASP A 398 0.81 -11.55 -0.67
CA ASP A 398 1.73 -12.34 -1.48
C ASP A 398 2.04 -11.55 -2.75
N TYR A 399 3.25 -11.00 -2.86
CA TYR A 399 3.73 -10.25 -4.02
C TYR A 399 4.51 -11.18 -4.98
N PRO A 400 4.49 -10.92 -6.30
CA PRO A 400 5.36 -11.65 -7.21
C PRO A 400 6.84 -11.40 -6.86
N PRO A 401 7.74 -12.38 -7.05
CA PRO A 401 9.18 -12.18 -6.87
C PRO A 401 9.68 -10.98 -7.70
N LEU A 402 10.53 -10.15 -7.10
CA LEU A 402 11.08 -8.96 -7.74
C LEU A 402 12.08 -9.31 -8.85
N ALA A 403 12.02 -8.58 -9.96
CA ALA A 403 13.02 -8.61 -11.02
C ALA A 403 14.38 -8.09 -10.50
N ASP A 404 15.47 -8.65 -11.04
CA ASP A 404 16.82 -8.30 -10.63
C ASP A 404 17.08 -6.79 -10.79
N GLY A 405 17.54 -6.14 -9.72
CA GLY A 405 17.83 -4.71 -9.68
C GLY A 405 16.69 -3.82 -9.17
N LEU A 406 15.48 -4.35 -8.99
CA LEU A 406 14.37 -3.64 -8.33
C LEU A 406 14.39 -3.84 -6.81
N SER A 407 14.02 -2.79 -6.08
CA SER A 407 13.75 -2.87 -4.65
C SER A 407 12.65 -1.89 -4.27
N PHE A 408 11.80 -2.30 -3.33
CA PHE A 408 10.75 -1.42 -2.80
C PHE A 408 11.30 -0.25 -1.98
N ASP A 409 12.45 -0.44 -1.33
CA ASP A 409 13.16 0.56 -0.49
C ASP A 409 14.26 1.31 -1.27
N PHE A 410 14.28 1.22 -2.60
CA PHE A 410 15.36 1.75 -3.44
C PHE A 410 15.64 3.24 -3.20
N TYR A 411 14.58 4.02 -2.95
CA TYR A 411 14.66 5.46 -2.74
C TYR A 411 14.78 5.89 -1.28
N ASP A 412 14.75 4.96 -0.31
CA ASP A 412 14.76 5.32 1.12
C ASP A 412 16.00 6.14 1.52
N ALA A 413 17.13 5.89 0.88
CA ALA A 413 18.37 6.62 1.13
C ALA A 413 18.54 7.87 0.26
N THR A 414 18.03 7.87 -0.98
CA THR A 414 18.31 8.91 -1.99
C THR A 414 17.18 9.91 -2.16
N CYS A 415 15.94 9.48 -1.96
CA CYS A 415 14.74 10.30 -1.94
C CYS A 415 13.69 9.72 -0.97
N PRO A 416 13.90 9.81 0.35
CA PRO A 416 13.00 9.22 1.37
C PRO A 416 11.56 9.76 1.34
N PHE A 417 11.30 10.82 0.57
CA PHE A 417 9.98 11.44 0.45
C PHE A 417 9.24 11.06 -0.84
N VAL A 418 9.84 10.27 -1.74
CA VAL A 418 9.30 10.01 -3.09
C VAL A 418 7.85 9.54 -3.04
N GLU A 419 7.57 8.50 -2.27
CA GLU A 419 6.23 7.91 -2.21
C GLU A 419 5.20 8.86 -1.63
N HIS A 420 5.59 9.61 -0.60
CA HIS A 420 4.71 10.56 0.06
C HIS A 420 4.43 11.76 -0.84
N LEU A 421 5.43 12.26 -1.56
CA LEU A 421 5.26 13.35 -2.51
C LEU A 421 4.33 12.95 -3.66
N VAL A 422 4.54 11.77 -4.24
CA VAL A 422 3.65 11.24 -5.29
C VAL A 422 2.22 11.16 -4.77
N ARG A 423 2.02 10.56 -3.60
CA ARG A 423 0.70 10.43 -3.00
C ARG A 423 0.02 11.77 -2.71
N CYS A 424 0.71 12.70 -2.07
CA CYS A 424 0.10 13.99 -1.70
C CYS A 424 -0.26 14.83 -2.93
N TYR A 425 0.55 14.76 -3.99
CA TYR A 425 0.24 15.40 -5.25
C TYR A 425 -1.03 14.78 -5.86
N LEU A 426 -1.11 13.44 -5.93
CA LEU A 426 -2.25 12.75 -6.51
C LEU A 426 -3.54 12.91 -5.71
N GLU A 427 -3.47 12.97 -4.37
CA GLU A 427 -4.61 13.30 -3.51
C GLU A 427 -5.24 14.65 -3.92
N GLN A 428 -4.42 15.66 -4.22
CA GLN A 428 -4.89 16.97 -4.69
C GLN A 428 -5.39 16.91 -6.14
N ALA A 429 -4.64 16.24 -7.01
CA ALA A 429 -4.96 16.16 -8.43
C ALA A 429 -6.27 15.41 -8.69
N PHE A 430 -6.55 14.32 -7.99
CA PHE A 430 -7.80 13.55 -8.12
C PHE A 430 -9.02 14.31 -7.62
N GLY A 431 -8.85 15.18 -6.61
CA GLY A 431 -9.91 16.09 -6.17
C GLY A 431 -10.37 17.06 -7.26
N ASN A 432 -9.48 17.40 -8.19
CA ASN A 432 -9.77 18.29 -9.32
C ASN A 432 -10.19 17.54 -10.59
N ASP A 433 -9.69 16.31 -10.77
CA ASP A 433 -9.90 15.50 -11.97
C ASP A 433 -10.01 14.01 -11.65
N THR A 434 -11.26 13.52 -11.51
CA THR A 434 -11.54 12.14 -11.10
C THR A 434 -11.05 11.09 -12.08
N GLY A 435 -10.98 11.41 -13.38
CA GLY A 435 -10.50 10.45 -14.38
C GLY A 435 -8.97 10.40 -14.50
N LEU A 436 -8.22 11.18 -13.72
CA LEU A 436 -6.76 11.20 -13.79
C LEU A 436 -6.16 9.88 -13.29
N ALA A 437 -6.75 9.29 -12.24
CA ALA A 437 -6.36 7.99 -11.70
C ALA A 437 -6.41 6.89 -12.78
N ALA A 438 -7.53 6.80 -13.50
CA ALA A 438 -7.67 5.88 -14.63
C ALA A 438 -6.68 6.18 -15.77
N GLY A 439 -6.40 7.47 -16.01
CA GLY A 439 -5.39 7.91 -16.98
C GLY A 439 -3.97 7.42 -16.64
N LEU A 440 -3.54 7.59 -15.39
CA LEU A 440 -2.22 7.18 -14.91
C LEU A 440 -2.04 5.66 -14.92
N LEU A 441 -3.05 4.92 -14.46
CA LEU A 441 -3.07 3.46 -14.55
C LEU A 441 -2.92 2.98 -16.00
N ARG A 442 -3.61 3.64 -16.91
CA ARG A 442 -3.59 3.29 -18.33
C ARG A 442 -2.28 3.69 -19.01
N VAL A 443 -1.66 4.81 -18.65
CA VAL A 443 -0.31 5.17 -19.12
C VAL A 443 0.70 4.10 -18.71
N HIS A 444 0.72 3.70 -17.43
CA HIS A 444 1.62 2.65 -16.96
C HIS A 444 1.34 1.30 -17.63
N PHE A 445 0.07 0.96 -17.85
CA PHE A 445 -0.29 -0.24 -18.62
C PHE A 445 0.24 -0.20 -20.04
N HIS A 446 0.05 0.91 -20.76
CA HIS A 446 0.48 1.03 -22.16
C HIS A 446 2.01 1.00 -22.31
N ASP A 447 2.76 1.59 -21.38
CA ASP A 447 4.23 1.51 -21.30
C ASP A 447 4.71 0.05 -21.31
N CYS A 448 4.19 -0.74 -20.38
CA CYS A 448 4.67 -2.09 -20.09
C CYS A 448 4.51 -3.13 -21.22
N PHE A 449 3.74 -2.86 -22.27
CA PHE A 449 3.38 -3.86 -23.28
C PHE A 449 4.13 -3.72 -24.62
N VAL A 450 4.68 -2.55 -24.94
CA VAL A 450 5.41 -2.36 -26.22
C VAL A 450 6.90 -2.62 -26.02
N GLN A 451 7.55 -1.84 -25.16
CA GLN A 451 9.01 -1.91 -24.91
C GLN A 451 9.36 -2.30 -23.46
N GLY A 452 8.38 -2.39 -22.58
CA GLY A 452 8.60 -2.66 -21.16
C GLY A 452 8.19 -1.49 -20.29
N CYS A 453 8.24 -1.67 -18.98
CA CYS A 453 7.90 -0.62 -18.04
C CYS A 453 9.11 0.32 -17.82
N ASP A 454 9.60 0.94 -18.89
CA ASP A 454 10.82 1.77 -18.89
C ASP A 454 10.53 3.28 -19.10
N GLY A 455 9.25 3.64 -19.21
CA GLY A 455 8.78 5.01 -19.42
C GLY A 455 8.88 5.49 -20.87
N SER A 456 9.14 4.61 -21.85
CA SER A 456 9.17 4.95 -23.28
C SER A 456 7.87 5.60 -23.76
N ILE A 457 6.72 5.24 -23.19
CA ILE A 457 5.42 5.83 -23.55
C ILE A 457 5.36 7.34 -23.31
N LEU A 458 6.22 7.87 -22.44
CA LEU A 458 6.20 9.28 -22.04
C LEU A 458 6.90 10.18 -23.07
N LEU A 459 7.79 9.62 -23.90
CA LEU A 459 8.57 10.35 -24.89
C LEU A 459 7.71 10.92 -26.01
N ASP A 460 7.98 12.16 -26.40
CA ASP A 460 7.40 12.77 -27.59
C ASP A 460 8.16 12.34 -28.86
N GLY A 461 7.45 12.33 -30.00
CA GLY A 461 8.04 12.07 -31.31
C GLY A 461 9.18 13.06 -31.64
N SER A 462 10.21 12.57 -32.32
CA SER A 462 11.39 13.37 -32.68
C SER A 462 11.59 13.46 -34.20
N ALA A 463 12.63 14.18 -34.64
CA ALA A 463 13.00 14.24 -36.05
C ALA A 463 13.30 12.85 -36.69
N GLY A 464 13.50 11.82 -35.86
CA GLY A 464 13.70 10.43 -36.29
C GLY A 464 12.41 9.62 -36.52
N GLY A 465 11.24 10.14 -36.19
CA GLY A 465 9.95 9.45 -36.38
C GLY A 465 8.98 9.60 -35.20
N PRO A 466 7.75 9.09 -35.36
CA PRO A 466 6.75 9.06 -34.29
C PRO A 466 7.25 8.20 -33.11
N SER A 467 6.95 8.64 -31.90
CA SER A 467 7.23 7.91 -30.66
C SER A 467 6.18 6.84 -30.38
N GLU A 468 6.40 6.03 -29.35
CA GLU A 468 5.37 5.14 -28.83
C GLU A 468 4.10 5.90 -28.43
N LYS A 469 4.25 7.09 -27.84
CA LYS A 469 3.14 7.98 -27.47
C LYS A 469 2.25 8.37 -28.65
N ASP A 470 2.85 8.48 -29.84
CA ASP A 470 2.16 8.88 -31.08
C ASP A 470 1.46 7.71 -31.79
N ALA A 471 1.62 6.47 -31.29
CA ALA A 471 0.99 5.30 -31.90
C ALA A 471 -0.54 5.37 -31.80
N PRO A 472 -1.31 4.93 -32.83
CA PRO A 472 -2.77 5.05 -32.84
C PRO A 472 -3.50 4.51 -31.59
N PRO A 473 -3.11 3.39 -30.97
CA PRO A 473 -3.72 2.92 -29.73
C PRO A 473 -3.49 3.87 -28.53
N ASN A 474 -2.39 4.63 -28.57
CA ASN A 474 -1.93 5.52 -27.50
C ASN A 474 -2.48 6.94 -27.65
N LEU A 475 -3.02 7.31 -28.82
CA LEU A 475 -3.70 8.60 -29.04
C LEU A 475 -4.94 8.81 -28.17
N THR A 476 -5.47 7.73 -27.59
CA THR A 476 -6.62 7.78 -26.67
C THR A 476 -6.19 7.88 -25.21
N LEU A 477 -4.88 7.87 -24.91
CA LEU A 477 -4.35 8.12 -23.56
C LEU A 477 -4.61 9.58 -23.16
N ARG A 478 -4.78 9.80 -21.87
CA ARG A 478 -5.20 11.10 -21.35
C ARG A 478 -4.01 12.07 -21.27
N PRO A 479 -4.05 13.25 -21.92
CA PRO A 479 -2.98 14.24 -21.83
C PRO A 479 -2.61 14.63 -20.39
N ALA A 480 -3.63 14.83 -19.53
CA ALA A 480 -3.45 15.18 -18.12
C ALA A 480 -2.62 14.14 -17.32
N ALA A 481 -2.61 12.86 -17.74
CA ALA A 481 -1.79 11.85 -17.07
C ALA A 481 -0.29 12.02 -17.37
N PHE A 482 0.06 12.47 -18.59
CA PHE A 482 1.44 12.81 -18.93
C PHE A 482 1.88 14.08 -18.21
N GLU A 483 1.02 15.12 -18.20
CA GLU A 483 1.27 16.37 -17.48
C GLU A 483 1.51 16.11 -15.98
N ALA A 484 0.70 15.25 -15.35
CA ALA A 484 0.88 14.87 -13.95
C ALA A 484 2.23 14.19 -13.67
N ILE A 485 2.71 13.34 -14.58
CA ILE A 485 4.01 12.67 -14.44
C ILE A 485 5.17 13.68 -14.59
N ASP A 486 5.06 14.62 -15.53
CA ASP A 486 6.05 15.70 -15.71
C ASP A 486 6.08 16.64 -14.49
N GLU A 487 4.92 17.00 -13.94
CA GLU A 487 4.84 17.80 -12.71
C GLU A 487 5.45 17.06 -11.52
N LEU A 488 5.12 15.78 -11.33
CA LEU A 488 5.73 14.94 -10.29
C LEU A 488 7.25 14.86 -10.43
N GLN A 489 7.76 14.74 -11.65
CA GLN A 489 9.21 14.74 -11.90
C GLN A 489 9.85 16.05 -11.46
N ALA A 490 9.24 17.19 -11.78
CA ALA A 490 9.76 18.50 -11.41
C ALA A 490 9.78 18.66 -9.88
N LEU A 491 8.72 18.21 -9.21
CA LEU A 491 8.59 18.24 -7.74
C LEU A 491 9.64 17.35 -7.07
N LEU A 492 9.80 16.11 -7.54
CA LEU A 492 10.79 15.17 -7.02
C LEU A 492 12.21 15.65 -7.27
N THR A 493 12.48 16.26 -8.43
CA THR A 493 13.77 16.87 -8.73
C THR A 493 14.08 18.04 -7.79
N ALA A 494 13.08 18.86 -7.46
CA ALA A 494 13.25 19.96 -6.53
C ALA A 494 13.48 19.48 -5.08
N ALA A 495 12.87 18.36 -4.68
CA ALA A 495 12.97 17.82 -3.33
C ALA A 495 14.24 16.98 -3.11
N CYS A 496 14.57 16.08 -4.04
CA CYS A 496 15.60 15.07 -3.86
C CYS A 496 16.76 15.18 -4.87
N GLY A 497 16.72 16.19 -5.74
CA GLY A 497 17.59 16.22 -6.90
C GLY A 497 17.16 15.21 -7.97
N HIS A 498 17.97 15.09 -9.00
CA HIS A 498 17.64 14.32 -10.19
C HIS A 498 17.94 12.82 -10.01
N VAL A 499 17.19 12.17 -9.12
CA VAL A 499 17.44 10.77 -8.69
C VAL A 499 16.29 9.81 -9.00
N VAL A 500 15.05 10.30 -9.15
CA VAL A 500 13.87 9.45 -9.41
C VAL A 500 13.59 9.38 -10.91
N SER A 501 13.46 8.16 -11.45
CA SER A 501 13.20 7.95 -12.87
C SER A 501 11.74 8.24 -13.26
N CYS A 502 11.50 8.66 -14.50
CA CYS A 502 10.15 8.86 -15.02
C CYS A 502 9.31 7.56 -15.05
N ALA A 503 9.97 6.42 -15.26
CA ALA A 503 9.33 5.11 -15.21
C ALA A 503 8.82 4.80 -13.80
N ASP A 504 9.64 5.05 -12.78
CA ASP A 504 9.23 4.86 -11.38
C ASP A 504 8.15 5.85 -10.96
N ILE A 505 8.18 7.08 -11.47
CA ILE A 505 7.09 8.05 -11.25
C ILE A 505 5.78 7.52 -11.83
N ALA A 506 5.78 7.01 -13.06
CA ALA A 506 4.60 6.41 -13.67
C ALA A 506 4.09 5.20 -12.88
N ALA A 507 4.99 4.33 -12.40
CA ALA A 507 4.65 3.16 -11.60
C ALA A 507 4.09 3.54 -10.22
N LEU A 508 4.72 4.47 -9.51
CA LEU A 508 4.26 5.00 -8.22
C LEU A 508 2.91 5.71 -8.37
N ALA A 509 2.74 6.47 -9.45
CA ALA A 509 1.49 7.16 -9.72
C ALA A 509 0.35 6.20 -10.05
N ALA A 510 0.62 5.14 -10.82
CA ALA A 510 -0.34 4.07 -11.07
C ALA A 510 -0.70 3.30 -9.79
N ARG A 511 0.29 3.01 -8.92
CA ARG A 511 0.05 2.38 -7.60
C ARG A 511 -0.86 3.25 -6.74
N ASP A 512 -0.53 4.53 -6.60
CA ASP A 512 -1.28 5.43 -5.73
C ASP A 512 -2.64 5.82 -6.35
N SER A 513 -2.80 5.71 -7.67
CA SER A 513 -4.11 5.79 -8.36
C SER A 513 -5.08 4.70 -7.93
N VAL A 514 -4.56 3.51 -7.58
CA VAL A 514 -5.36 2.44 -6.99
C VAL A 514 -5.57 2.77 -5.52
N TYR A 515 -4.50 2.98 -4.75
CA TYR A 515 -4.54 3.17 -3.29
C TYR A 515 -5.49 4.30 -2.82
N LEU A 516 -5.52 5.42 -3.54
CA LEU A 516 -6.32 6.61 -3.18
C LEU A 516 -7.80 6.47 -3.53
N ASP A 517 -8.22 5.35 -4.12
CA ASP A 517 -9.63 5.07 -4.34
C ASP A 517 -10.38 4.95 -3.00
N PRO A 518 -11.40 5.79 -2.74
CA PRO A 518 -12.10 5.84 -1.46
C PRO A 518 -12.91 4.58 -1.13
N THR A 519 -12.99 3.61 -2.04
CA THR A 519 -13.75 2.36 -1.88
C THR A 519 -12.89 1.14 -1.58
N LEU A 520 -11.56 1.29 -1.60
CA LEU A 520 -10.66 0.25 -1.10
C LEU A 520 -10.85 0.07 0.41
N ASP A 521 -10.86 -1.19 0.85
CA ASP A 521 -10.80 -1.51 2.28
C ASP A 521 -9.54 -0.85 2.86
N GLN A 522 -9.72 -0.05 3.91
CA GLN A 522 -8.65 0.70 4.56
C GLN A 522 -7.52 -0.22 5.05
N THR A 523 -7.87 -1.42 5.50
CA THR A 523 -6.92 -2.46 5.90
C THR A 523 -6.11 -2.97 4.70
N PHE A 524 -6.74 -3.05 3.53
CA PHE A 524 -6.10 -3.45 2.27
C PHE A 524 -5.15 -2.37 1.76
N ALA A 525 -5.58 -1.10 1.82
CA ALA A 525 -4.76 0.06 1.48
C ALA A 525 -3.52 0.12 2.39
N GLU A 526 -3.70 0.07 3.73
CA GLU A 526 -2.59 0.11 4.70
C GLU A 526 -1.60 -1.05 4.53
N ASN A 527 -2.05 -2.25 4.17
CA ASN A 527 -1.18 -3.39 3.90
C ASN A 527 -0.43 -3.29 2.55
N LEU A 528 -1.01 -2.60 1.55
CA LEU A 528 -0.32 -2.24 0.30
C LEU A 528 0.87 -1.30 0.56
N TYR A 529 0.80 -0.53 1.65
CA TYR A 529 1.81 0.44 2.08
C TYR A 529 2.88 -0.15 3.03
N LEU A 530 2.62 -1.28 3.71
CA LEU A 530 3.43 -1.75 4.85
C LEU A 530 4.33 -2.98 4.60
N THR A 531 4.52 -3.49 3.38
CA THR A 531 5.19 -4.80 3.19
C THR A 531 6.52 -4.76 2.43
N CYS A 532 7.64 -4.89 3.17
CA CYS A 532 9.01 -5.31 2.76
C CYS A 532 9.59 -6.19 3.89
N PRO A 533 10.36 -7.30 3.68
CA PRO A 533 11.54 -7.40 2.77
C PRO A 533 11.86 -8.80 2.10
N VAL A 534 12.99 -8.83 1.34
CA VAL A 534 13.96 -9.91 0.89
C VAL A 534 13.80 -10.69 -0.45
N ALA A 535 14.95 -10.93 -1.14
CA ALA A 535 15.21 -11.12 -2.60
C ALA A 535 15.60 -12.55 -3.12
N ASN A 536 15.56 -12.80 -4.47
CA ASN A 536 16.70 -13.03 -5.43
C ASN A 536 16.55 -14.08 -6.62
N THR A 537 16.90 -13.67 -7.88
CA THR A 537 17.39 -14.35 -9.15
C THR A 537 16.50 -15.27 -10.05
N SER A 538 16.63 -15.47 -11.40
CA SER A 538 17.19 -14.75 -12.61
C SER A 538 16.79 -15.44 -13.98
N ASN A 539 16.73 -14.66 -15.11
CA ASN A 539 16.81 -14.94 -16.60
C ASN A 539 15.60 -15.29 -17.56
N THR A 540 15.48 -14.55 -18.70
CA THR A 540 14.59 -14.79 -19.91
C THR A 540 15.16 -14.24 -21.27
N THR A 541 14.54 -14.56 -22.43
CA THR A 541 14.96 -14.23 -23.84
C THR A 541 13.74 -13.98 -24.79
N ALA A 542 13.91 -13.24 -25.92
CA ALA A 542 12.87 -12.63 -26.79
C ALA A 542 12.35 -13.45 -28.02
N LEU A 543 11.29 -12.96 -28.69
CA LEU A 543 10.39 -13.70 -29.62
C LEU A 543 10.46 -13.36 -31.14
N ASP A 544 11.11 -12.29 -31.59
CA ASP A 544 11.42 -12.03 -33.03
C ASP A 544 12.92 -11.77 -33.16
N VAL A 545 13.59 -12.47 -34.08
CA VAL A 545 15.05 -12.45 -34.23
C VAL A 545 15.51 -11.52 -35.36
N ARG A 546 14.63 -11.10 -36.28
CA ARG A 546 15.00 -10.29 -37.47
C ARG A 546 14.71 -8.80 -37.32
N SER A 547 13.61 -8.43 -36.67
CA SER A 547 13.28 -7.04 -36.35
C SER A 547 12.45 -6.99 -35.06
N PRO A 548 13.10 -7.14 -33.89
CA PRO A 548 12.42 -7.32 -32.61
C PRO A 548 11.45 -6.20 -32.22
N ASP A 549 11.59 -5.02 -32.85
CA ASP A 549 11.01 -3.75 -32.38
C ASP A 549 10.30 -2.96 -33.50
N ALA A 550 9.78 -3.63 -34.54
CA ALA A 550 9.03 -2.97 -35.63
C ALA A 550 7.61 -3.56 -35.78
N PHE A 551 6.58 -2.69 -35.78
CA PHE A 551 5.21 -3.11 -36.08
C PHE A 551 5.00 -3.17 -37.60
N ASP A 552 5.41 -4.30 -38.17
CA ASP A 552 5.35 -4.60 -39.59
C ASP A 552 4.67 -5.95 -39.86
N ASN A 553 4.70 -6.41 -41.12
CA ASN A 553 4.11 -7.68 -41.51
C ASN A 553 5.12 -8.85 -41.56
N ASN A 554 6.36 -8.68 -41.05
CA ASN A 554 7.43 -9.68 -41.15
C ASN A 554 7.11 -10.95 -40.37
N TYR A 555 6.32 -10.88 -39.30
CA TYR A 555 5.75 -12.05 -38.64
C TYR A 555 4.94 -12.95 -39.62
N TYR A 556 4.11 -12.35 -40.48
CA TYR A 556 3.34 -13.11 -41.47
C TYR A 556 4.21 -13.59 -42.65
N VAL A 557 5.27 -12.86 -42.97
CA VAL A 557 6.30 -13.29 -43.95
C VAL A 557 7.06 -14.52 -43.43
N ASP A 558 7.42 -14.54 -42.15
CA ASP A 558 8.13 -15.66 -41.52
C ASP A 558 7.21 -16.89 -41.36
N LEU A 559 5.91 -16.68 -41.09
CA LEU A 559 4.89 -17.71 -41.21
C LEU A 559 4.77 -18.26 -42.65
N LEU A 560 4.78 -17.41 -43.69
CA LEU A 560 4.68 -17.89 -45.08
C LEU A 560 5.88 -18.78 -45.47
N ASN A 561 7.07 -18.46 -44.95
CA ASN A 561 8.31 -19.18 -45.23
C ASN A 561 8.55 -20.40 -44.32
N SER A 562 7.56 -20.80 -43.52
CA SER A 562 7.69 -21.90 -42.55
C SER A 562 8.77 -21.70 -41.49
N GLN A 563 9.00 -20.44 -41.10
CA GLN A 563 9.96 -20.03 -40.08
C GLN A 563 9.31 -19.38 -38.86
N GLY A 564 7.99 -19.51 -38.68
CA GLY A 564 7.30 -19.10 -37.46
C GLY A 564 7.83 -19.82 -36.22
N LEU A 565 8.00 -19.08 -35.11
CA LEU A 565 8.68 -19.55 -33.90
C LEU A 565 7.90 -20.67 -33.17
N PHE A 566 6.57 -20.69 -33.30
CA PHE A 566 5.71 -21.73 -32.71
C PHE A 566 5.00 -22.57 -33.78
N THR A 567 4.92 -23.88 -33.54
CA THR A 567 4.22 -24.82 -34.43
C THR A 567 2.70 -24.56 -34.51
N SER A 568 2.11 -23.90 -33.52
CA SER A 568 0.71 -23.47 -33.52
C SER A 568 0.43 -22.35 -34.51
N ASP A 569 1.38 -21.43 -34.68
CA ASP A 569 1.21 -20.25 -35.50
C ASP A 569 1.32 -20.61 -36.99
N GLN A 570 2.11 -21.64 -37.28
CA GLN A 570 2.13 -22.30 -38.57
C GLN A 570 0.77 -22.91 -38.96
N GLY A 571 -0.06 -23.21 -37.96
CA GLY A 571 -1.46 -23.61 -38.13
C GLY A 571 -2.36 -22.50 -38.71
N LEU A 572 -2.04 -21.22 -38.48
CA LEU A 572 -2.75 -20.08 -39.08
C LEU A 572 -2.55 -20.02 -40.60
N TYR A 573 -1.38 -20.43 -41.09
CA TYR A 573 -1.13 -20.57 -42.54
C TYR A 573 -1.65 -21.91 -43.09
N ALA A 574 -1.62 -22.98 -42.30
CA ALA A 574 -2.05 -24.32 -42.73
C ALA A 574 -3.58 -24.51 -42.75
N ASP A 575 -4.37 -23.70 -42.04
CA ASP A 575 -5.84 -23.70 -42.14
C ASP A 575 -6.28 -22.97 -43.42
N ALA A 576 -6.94 -23.72 -44.31
CA ALA A 576 -7.39 -23.23 -45.63
C ALA A 576 -8.30 -22.00 -45.57
N ARG A 577 -8.93 -21.70 -44.42
CA ARG A 577 -9.81 -20.54 -44.23
C ARG A 577 -9.03 -19.27 -43.89
N THR A 578 -7.91 -19.39 -43.19
CA THR A 578 -7.08 -18.27 -42.74
C THR A 578 -5.88 -18.04 -43.65
N GLN A 579 -5.46 -19.07 -44.40
CA GLN A 579 -4.37 -19.03 -45.37
C GLN A 579 -4.44 -17.85 -46.37
N PRO A 580 -5.60 -17.49 -46.97
CA PRO A 580 -5.67 -16.37 -47.91
C PRO A 580 -5.40 -15.02 -47.23
N THR A 581 -5.81 -14.88 -45.96
CA THR A 581 -5.62 -13.67 -45.16
C THR A 581 -4.17 -13.56 -44.68
N VAL A 582 -3.59 -14.65 -44.18
CA VAL A 582 -2.17 -14.70 -43.79
C VAL A 582 -1.27 -14.44 -44.99
N THR A 583 -1.59 -15.03 -46.14
CA THR A 583 -0.89 -14.75 -47.41
C THR A 583 -1.05 -13.28 -47.77
N GLY A 584 -2.28 -12.75 -47.78
CA GLY A 584 -2.56 -11.35 -48.09
C GLY A 584 -1.79 -10.36 -47.21
N PHE A 585 -1.72 -10.60 -45.90
CA PHE A 585 -0.98 -9.77 -44.96
C PHE A 585 0.54 -9.89 -45.14
N ALA A 586 1.04 -11.08 -45.50
CA ALA A 586 2.45 -11.30 -45.77
C ALA A 586 2.95 -10.60 -47.05
N VAL A 587 2.12 -10.51 -48.11
CA VAL A 587 2.51 -9.83 -49.37
C VAL A 587 2.09 -8.36 -49.47
N ASP A 588 1.10 -7.91 -48.70
CA ASP A 588 0.59 -6.53 -48.76
C ASP A 588 0.39 -5.94 -47.36
N GLN A 589 1.36 -5.12 -46.95
CA GLN A 589 1.35 -4.44 -45.66
C GLN A 589 0.18 -3.46 -45.54
N SER A 590 -0.26 -2.82 -46.63
CA SER A 590 -1.40 -1.88 -46.59
C SER A 590 -2.72 -2.61 -46.32
N LEU A 591 -2.87 -3.84 -46.82
CA LEU A 591 -4.03 -4.69 -46.57
C LEU A 591 -4.10 -5.18 -45.11
N PHE A 592 -2.96 -5.45 -44.48
CA PHE A 592 -2.86 -5.77 -43.05
C PHE A 592 -3.40 -4.61 -42.20
N PHE A 593 -2.96 -3.39 -42.49
CA PHE A 593 -3.41 -2.19 -41.78
C PHE A 593 -4.90 -1.87 -42.03
N ASP A 594 -5.36 -1.91 -43.29
CA ASP A 594 -6.74 -1.59 -43.65
C ASP A 594 -7.75 -2.59 -43.07
N LYS A 595 -7.43 -3.89 -42.99
CA LYS A 595 -8.34 -4.90 -42.41
C LYS A 595 -8.37 -4.90 -40.89
N PHE A 596 -7.26 -4.53 -40.25
CA PHE A 596 -7.22 -4.31 -38.81
C PHE A 596 -8.14 -3.12 -38.43
N VAL A 597 -8.04 -2.02 -39.18
CA VAL A 597 -8.92 -0.85 -39.01
C VAL A 597 -10.37 -1.16 -39.41
N TYR A 598 -10.62 -1.87 -40.52
CA TYR A 598 -11.97 -2.27 -40.96
C TYR A 598 -12.70 -3.19 -39.97
N SER A 599 -11.99 -4.10 -39.28
CA SER A 599 -12.56 -4.96 -38.23
C SER A 599 -13.06 -4.15 -37.03
N MET A 600 -12.39 -3.05 -36.70
CA MET A 600 -12.79 -2.13 -35.63
C MET A 600 -14.01 -1.27 -36.04
N THR A 601 -14.10 -0.86 -37.31
CA THR A 601 -15.19 0.02 -37.78
C THR A 601 -16.51 -0.72 -38.05
N LYS A 602 -16.52 -2.06 -38.19
CA LYS A 602 -17.74 -2.82 -38.56
C LYS A 602 -18.58 -3.38 -37.41
N MET A 603 -18.21 -3.14 -36.15
CA MET A 603 -19.02 -3.53 -34.98
C MET A 603 -20.34 -2.74 -34.83
N GLY A 604 -20.58 -1.71 -35.64
CA GLY A 604 -21.81 -0.91 -35.59
C GLY A 604 -23.04 -1.47 -36.32
N GLN A 605 -23.05 -2.73 -36.82
CA GLN A 605 -24.17 -3.23 -37.65
C GLN A 605 -24.66 -4.66 -37.40
N LEU A 606 -24.23 -5.35 -36.34
CA LEU A 606 -24.72 -6.69 -36.01
C LEU A 606 -25.24 -6.69 -34.57
N SER A 607 -26.47 -7.16 -34.36
CA SER A 607 -27.03 -7.35 -33.01
C SER A 607 -26.16 -8.38 -32.27
N ASP A 608 -25.36 -7.93 -31.30
CA ASP A 608 -24.61 -8.82 -30.43
C ASP A 608 -25.60 -9.62 -29.58
N SER A 609 -25.85 -10.88 -29.97
CA SER A 609 -26.77 -11.77 -29.26
C SER A 609 -26.32 -12.14 -27.84
N THR A 610 -25.10 -11.75 -27.46
CA THR A 610 -24.55 -11.98 -26.13
C THR A 610 -24.81 -10.83 -25.16
N LEU A 611 -25.24 -9.67 -25.65
CA LEU A 611 -25.51 -8.45 -24.88
C LEU A 611 -26.96 -8.43 -24.36
N ASP A 612 -27.18 -7.88 -23.17
CA ASP A 612 -28.52 -7.60 -22.65
C ASP A 612 -29.24 -6.60 -23.58
N GLN A 613 -30.47 -6.94 -23.95
CA GLN A 613 -31.22 -6.14 -24.93
C GLN A 613 -31.54 -4.74 -24.41
N THR A 614 -31.82 -4.59 -23.11
CA THR A 614 -32.13 -3.27 -22.53
C THR A 614 -30.87 -2.39 -22.51
N PHE A 615 -29.72 -2.98 -22.20
CA PHE A 615 -28.44 -2.30 -22.26
C PHE A 615 -28.05 -1.91 -23.70
N ALA A 616 -28.25 -2.81 -24.67
CA ALA A 616 -28.05 -2.54 -26.09
C ALA A 616 -28.91 -1.37 -26.59
N ASP A 617 -30.18 -1.34 -26.21
CA ASP A 617 -31.12 -0.28 -26.57
C ASP A 617 -30.68 1.08 -25.98
N ASN A 618 -30.19 1.09 -24.74
CA ASN A 618 -29.65 2.29 -24.10
C ASN A 618 -28.38 2.80 -24.80
N LEU A 619 -27.47 1.91 -25.20
CA LEU A 619 -26.26 2.29 -25.97
C LEU A 619 -26.63 2.88 -27.34
N TYR A 620 -27.68 2.36 -27.99
CA TYR A 620 -28.18 2.91 -29.25
C TYR A 620 -28.76 4.32 -29.09
N LEU A 621 -29.33 4.65 -27.94
CA LEU A 621 -29.75 6.03 -27.63
C LEU A 621 -28.55 6.97 -27.43
N THR A 622 -27.47 6.47 -26.83
CA THR A 622 -26.23 7.24 -26.63
C THR A 622 -25.47 7.47 -27.94
N CYS A 623 -25.40 6.44 -28.80
CA CYS A 623 -24.69 6.45 -30.08
C CYS A 623 -25.66 6.11 -31.23
N PRO A 624 -26.58 7.03 -31.59
CA PRO A 624 -27.67 6.73 -32.54
C PRO A 624 -27.22 6.60 -34.00
N VAL A 625 -25.97 6.98 -34.31
CA VAL A 625 -25.36 6.88 -35.64
C VAL A 625 -23.92 6.39 -35.51
N ALA A 626 -23.40 5.75 -36.57
CA ALA A 626 -21.99 5.38 -36.60
C ALA A 626 -21.09 6.63 -36.50
N ASN A 627 -19.93 6.49 -35.82
CA ASN A 627 -18.91 7.54 -35.65
C ASN A 627 -19.35 8.77 -34.83
N THR A 628 -20.28 8.62 -33.88
CA THR A 628 -20.51 9.68 -32.88
C THR A 628 -19.29 9.87 -31.98
N THR A 629 -19.04 11.10 -31.53
CA THR A 629 -18.03 11.42 -30.51
C THR A 629 -18.57 11.28 -29.08
N ASN A 630 -19.78 10.75 -28.92
CA ASN A 630 -20.38 10.52 -27.62
C ASN A 630 -19.63 9.39 -26.91
N THR A 631 -19.42 9.56 -25.61
CA THR A 631 -18.75 8.58 -24.75
C THR A 631 -19.76 7.86 -23.87
N THR A 632 -19.41 6.67 -23.42
CA THR A 632 -20.14 5.90 -22.40
C THR A 632 -19.14 5.29 -21.43
N VAL A 633 -19.59 4.96 -20.22
CA VAL A 633 -18.77 4.33 -19.19
C VAL A 633 -18.65 2.82 -19.43
N LEU A 634 -17.52 2.23 -19.03
CA LEU A 634 -17.27 0.79 -19.11
C LEU A 634 -17.90 0.02 -17.95
N ASP A 635 -18.02 0.66 -16.79
CA ASP A 635 -18.74 0.17 -15.61
C ASP A 635 -19.96 1.08 -15.39
N VAL A 636 -21.16 0.53 -15.53
CA VAL A 636 -22.39 1.31 -15.42
C VAL A 636 -22.90 1.41 -13.98
N ARG A 637 -22.32 0.67 -13.05
CA ARG A 637 -22.73 0.64 -11.64
C ARG A 637 -21.87 1.56 -10.78
N SER A 638 -20.58 1.62 -11.07
CA SER A 638 -19.56 2.32 -10.27
C SER A 638 -18.43 2.86 -11.18
N PRO A 639 -18.75 3.80 -12.10
CA PRO A 639 -17.81 4.28 -13.11
C PRO A 639 -16.57 4.99 -12.55
N ASP A 640 -16.68 5.57 -11.35
CA ASP A 640 -15.62 6.35 -10.70
C ASP A 640 -15.05 5.63 -9.46
N THR A 641 -15.08 4.30 -9.46
CA THR A 641 -14.80 3.49 -8.26
C THR A 641 -14.14 2.18 -8.64
N PHE A 642 -13.00 1.90 -8.00
CA PHE A 642 -12.21 0.69 -8.19
C PHE A 642 -12.79 -0.46 -7.34
N ASP A 643 -13.76 -1.17 -7.90
CA ASP A 643 -14.39 -2.31 -7.25
C ASP A 643 -14.61 -3.49 -8.20
N ASN A 644 -15.42 -4.48 -7.80
CA ASN A 644 -15.67 -5.67 -8.61
C ASN A 644 -16.94 -5.59 -9.49
N LYS A 645 -17.57 -4.41 -9.63
CA LYS A 645 -18.87 -4.30 -10.33
C LYS A 645 -18.75 -4.47 -11.83
N TYR A 646 -17.62 -4.14 -12.44
CA TYR A 646 -17.31 -4.57 -13.81
C TYR A 646 -17.61 -6.06 -14.02
N TYR A 647 -17.16 -6.95 -13.14
CA TYR A 647 -17.45 -8.39 -13.26
C TYR A 647 -18.93 -8.72 -13.03
N VAL A 648 -19.62 -7.94 -12.19
CA VAL A 648 -21.08 -8.06 -12.00
C VAL A 648 -21.83 -7.66 -13.28
N ASP A 649 -21.36 -6.63 -13.99
CA ASP A 649 -21.93 -6.23 -15.29
C ASP A 649 -21.77 -7.33 -16.33
N LEU A 650 -20.61 -8.00 -16.38
CA LEU A 650 -20.38 -9.13 -17.28
C LEU A 650 -21.36 -10.30 -17.03
N LEU A 651 -21.66 -10.61 -15.76
CA LEU A 651 -22.65 -11.64 -15.39
C LEU A 651 -24.06 -11.27 -15.88
N ASN A 652 -24.37 -9.97 -15.93
CA ASN A 652 -25.64 -9.44 -16.40
C ASN A 652 -25.70 -9.24 -17.93
N ARG A 653 -24.66 -9.67 -18.66
CA ARG A 653 -24.51 -9.44 -20.10
C ARG A 653 -24.43 -7.96 -20.48
N GLN A 654 -23.81 -7.16 -19.62
CA GLN A 654 -23.68 -5.71 -19.77
C GLN A 654 -22.23 -5.28 -20.08
N GLY A 655 -21.40 -6.16 -20.64
CA GLY A 655 -20.06 -5.80 -21.12
C GLY A 655 -20.14 -4.90 -22.36
N LEU A 656 -19.47 -3.75 -22.34
CA LEU A 656 -19.57 -2.77 -23.43
C LEU A 656 -18.97 -3.29 -24.74
N PHE A 657 -17.78 -3.90 -24.69
CA PHE A 657 -17.13 -4.50 -25.85
C PHE A 657 -17.43 -5.99 -25.91
N THR A 658 -17.49 -6.54 -27.14
CA THR A 658 -17.59 -8.00 -27.33
C THR A 658 -16.45 -8.74 -26.61
N SER A 659 -15.23 -8.18 -26.61
CA SER A 659 -14.10 -8.72 -25.85
C SER A 659 -14.33 -8.73 -24.34
N ASP A 660 -15.05 -7.76 -23.78
CA ASP A 660 -15.40 -7.73 -22.36
C ASP A 660 -16.43 -8.82 -22.07
N GLN A 661 -17.46 -8.91 -22.90
CA GLN A 661 -18.54 -9.88 -22.73
C GLN A 661 -18.03 -11.32 -22.91
N ASP A 662 -17.02 -11.52 -23.74
CA ASP A 662 -16.34 -12.79 -23.97
C ASP A 662 -15.64 -13.34 -22.72
N LEU A 663 -15.22 -12.49 -21.77
CA LEU A 663 -14.65 -12.95 -20.50
C LEU A 663 -15.63 -13.82 -19.71
N TYR A 664 -16.94 -13.55 -19.81
CA TYR A 664 -17.96 -14.36 -19.14
C TYR A 664 -18.50 -15.49 -20.05
N THR A 665 -18.58 -15.27 -21.36
CA THR A 665 -19.14 -16.30 -22.27
C THR A 665 -18.12 -17.40 -22.62
N ASP A 666 -16.81 -17.14 -22.50
CA ASP A 666 -15.77 -18.16 -22.67
C ASP A 666 -15.63 -19.03 -21.42
N SER A 667 -15.83 -20.34 -21.62
CA SER A 667 -15.75 -21.37 -20.56
C SER A 667 -14.45 -21.39 -19.75
N ARG A 668 -13.35 -20.84 -20.27
CA ARG A 668 -12.04 -20.81 -19.60
C ARG A 668 -11.94 -19.67 -18.59
N THR A 669 -12.58 -18.54 -18.86
CA THR A 669 -12.53 -17.33 -18.05
C THR A 669 -13.77 -17.16 -17.17
N GLN A 670 -14.90 -17.78 -17.56
CA GLN A 670 -16.16 -17.74 -16.82
C GLN A 670 -16.01 -18.03 -15.31
N PRO A 671 -15.30 -19.09 -14.84
CA PRO A 671 -15.17 -19.35 -13.41
C PRO A 671 -14.32 -18.31 -12.65
N ILE A 672 -13.51 -17.53 -13.36
CA ILE A 672 -12.72 -16.43 -12.78
C ILE A 672 -13.62 -15.20 -12.61
N VAL A 673 -14.39 -14.86 -13.65
CA VAL A 673 -15.36 -13.75 -13.63
C VAL A 673 -16.38 -13.95 -12.51
N GLU A 674 -16.95 -15.15 -12.37
CA GLU A 674 -17.90 -15.47 -11.29
C GLU A 674 -17.29 -15.29 -9.90
N ARG A 675 -16.03 -15.69 -9.70
CA ARG A 675 -15.33 -15.55 -8.42
C ARG A 675 -14.99 -14.10 -8.09
N PHE A 676 -14.57 -13.31 -9.07
CA PHE A 676 -14.30 -11.88 -8.87
C PHE A 676 -15.59 -11.10 -8.61
N ALA A 677 -16.67 -11.38 -9.33
CA ALA A 677 -17.98 -10.81 -9.07
C ALA A 677 -18.51 -11.18 -7.66
N ALA A 678 -18.25 -12.40 -7.19
CA ALA A 678 -18.69 -12.86 -5.87
C ALA A 678 -17.84 -12.33 -4.70
N LYS A 679 -16.54 -12.05 -4.91
CA LYS A 679 -15.61 -11.71 -3.83
C LYS A 679 -14.63 -10.59 -4.24
N GLN A 680 -14.96 -9.36 -3.85
CA GLN A 680 -14.14 -8.17 -4.10
C GLN A 680 -12.72 -8.28 -3.52
N SER A 681 -12.55 -8.81 -2.30
CA SER A 681 -11.22 -8.97 -1.72
C SER A 681 -10.30 -9.91 -2.51
N LEU A 682 -10.89 -10.92 -3.19
CA LEU A 682 -10.14 -11.79 -4.10
C LEU A 682 -9.74 -11.06 -5.38
N PHE A 683 -10.65 -10.25 -5.95
CA PHE A 683 -10.33 -9.39 -7.09
C PHE A 683 -9.17 -8.44 -6.75
N PHE A 684 -9.27 -7.69 -5.66
CA PHE A 684 -8.22 -6.76 -5.24
C PHE A 684 -6.88 -7.47 -5.02
N LYS A 685 -6.87 -8.61 -4.31
CA LYS A 685 -5.64 -9.39 -4.11
C LYS A 685 -5.00 -9.82 -5.43
N LYS A 686 -5.82 -10.31 -6.38
CA LYS A 686 -5.31 -10.76 -7.68
C LYS A 686 -4.93 -9.60 -8.61
N PHE A 687 -5.58 -8.46 -8.47
CA PHE A 687 -5.22 -7.24 -9.18
C PHE A 687 -3.84 -6.72 -8.75
N VAL A 688 -3.60 -6.57 -7.43
CA VAL A 688 -2.30 -6.15 -6.88
C VAL A 688 -1.17 -7.07 -7.34
N PHE A 689 -1.38 -8.38 -7.28
CA PHE A 689 -0.40 -9.34 -7.78
C PHE A 689 -0.12 -9.14 -9.27
N SER A 690 -1.16 -8.90 -10.08
CA SER A 690 -1.05 -8.78 -11.53
C SER A 690 -0.42 -7.46 -11.98
N ILE A 691 -0.80 -6.33 -11.37
CA ILE A 691 -0.22 -5.01 -11.69
C ILE A 691 1.25 -4.95 -11.25
N THR A 692 1.59 -5.53 -10.09
CA THR A 692 2.99 -5.61 -9.63
C THR A 692 3.82 -6.51 -10.54
N LYS A 693 3.23 -7.59 -11.05
CA LYS A 693 3.91 -8.48 -12.01
C LYS A 693 4.11 -7.81 -13.36
N MET A 694 3.13 -7.04 -13.82
CA MET A 694 3.20 -6.28 -15.06
C MET A 694 4.28 -5.20 -14.99
N GLY A 695 4.34 -4.43 -13.89
CA GLY A 695 5.30 -3.35 -13.67
C GLY A 695 6.79 -3.74 -13.68
N GLN A 696 7.09 -5.03 -13.80
CA GLN A 696 8.45 -5.59 -13.82
C GLN A 696 8.87 -6.08 -15.21
N LEU A 697 8.03 -5.93 -16.23
CA LEU A 697 8.32 -6.37 -17.59
C LEU A 697 9.37 -5.48 -18.23
N SER A 698 10.52 -6.05 -18.60
CA SER A 698 11.57 -5.39 -19.37
C SER A 698 12.03 -4.03 -18.79
N VAL A 699 12.04 -3.91 -17.46
CA VAL A 699 12.53 -2.70 -16.77
C VAL A 699 14.02 -2.46 -17.04
N LEU A 700 14.41 -1.20 -17.17
CA LEU A 700 15.82 -0.81 -17.27
C LEU A 700 16.39 -0.57 -15.87
N THR A 701 17.46 -1.28 -15.51
CA THR A 701 18.12 -1.13 -14.20
C THR A 701 19.59 -0.77 -14.34
N GLY A 702 20.17 -0.19 -13.27
CA GLY A 702 21.58 0.19 -13.24
C GLY A 702 21.93 1.23 -14.31
N ASN A 703 22.74 0.83 -15.30
CA ASN A 703 23.21 1.71 -16.38
C ASN A 703 22.54 1.42 -17.74
N GLN A 704 21.43 0.66 -17.74
CA GLN A 704 20.71 0.27 -18.96
C GLN A 704 19.83 1.40 -19.53
N GLY A 705 19.56 2.45 -18.75
CA GLY A 705 18.76 3.61 -19.15
C GLY A 705 19.28 4.92 -18.56
N GLU A 706 18.46 5.97 -18.62
CA GLU A 706 18.77 7.27 -18.03
C GLU A 706 17.62 7.78 -17.14
N ILE A 707 17.99 8.58 -16.14
CA ILE A 707 17.02 9.41 -15.42
C ILE A 707 16.83 10.66 -16.27
N ARG A 708 15.59 10.97 -16.66
CA ARG A 708 15.28 12.09 -17.58
C ARG A 708 14.91 13.34 -16.82
N SER A 709 15.44 14.50 -17.24
CA SER A 709 15.09 15.80 -16.63
C SER A 709 13.73 16.33 -17.10
N ASN A 710 13.21 15.77 -18.18
CA ASN A 710 11.86 15.98 -18.71
C ASN A 710 11.35 14.61 -19.16
N CYS A 711 10.20 14.15 -18.67
CA CYS A 711 9.71 12.82 -19.05
C CYS A 711 9.21 12.75 -20.49
N SER A 712 9.13 13.88 -21.19
CA SER A 712 8.78 13.94 -22.61
C SER A 712 10.00 13.85 -23.56
N ALA A 713 11.24 13.92 -23.05
CA ALA A 713 12.43 13.99 -23.89
C ALA A 713 13.65 13.23 -23.33
N ILE A 714 14.46 12.69 -24.25
CA ILE A 714 15.78 12.12 -23.94
C ILE A 714 16.76 13.27 -23.61
N ASN A 715 17.66 13.07 -22.64
CA ASN A 715 18.64 14.09 -22.31
C ASN A 715 19.60 14.34 -23.49
N SER A 716 19.89 15.60 -23.80
CA SER A 716 20.80 15.95 -24.91
C SER A 716 22.26 15.60 -24.57
N SER A 717 22.97 14.95 -25.49
CA SER A 717 24.36 14.49 -25.34
C SER A 717 25.38 15.62 -25.07
N ASN A 718 25.00 16.89 -25.25
CA ASN A 718 25.80 18.09 -24.97
C ASN A 718 25.57 18.72 -23.59
N ASN A 719 24.69 18.13 -22.77
CA ASN A 719 24.53 18.46 -21.35
C ASN A 719 24.78 17.20 -20.49
N LEU A 720 25.85 16.46 -20.79
CA LEU A 720 26.76 16.14 -19.70
C LEU A 720 27.16 17.51 -19.13
N LEU A 721 26.40 18.01 -18.16
CA LEU A 721 26.91 19.00 -17.24
C LEU A 721 28.31 18.51 -16.90
N SER A 722 29.28 19.34 -17.26
CA SER A 722 30.66 19.11 -16.94
C SER A 722 30.72 18.75 -15.47
N SER A 723 30.89 17.45 -15.21
CA SER A 723 31.56 16.92 -14.04
C SER A 723 33.04 17.35 -14.14
N SER A 724 33.24 18.67 -14.17
CA SER A 724 34.52 19.35 -14.02
C SER A 724 34.73 19.83 -12.59
N GLU A 725 33.96 19.29 -11.64
CA GLU A 725 34.53 18.84 -10.37
C GLU A 725 34.47 17.32 -10.38
N GLY A 726 35.52 16.75 -10.96
CA GLY A 726 35.56 15.36 -11.35
C GLY A 726 35.42 14.39 -10.18
N GLY A 727 35.19 13.14 -10.57
CA GLY A 727 35.56 11.92 -9.86
C GLY A 727 36.29 12.09 -8.53
N ARG A 728 35.59 12.58 -7.51
CA ARG A 728 35.85 12.17 -6.15
C ARG A 728 34.94 10.99 -5.94
N ARG A 729 35.60 9.85 -5.73
CA ARG A 729 35.10 8.84 -4.81
C ARG A 729 34.35 9.53 -3.67
N TYR A 730 33.04 9.40 -3.63
CA TYR A 730 32.30 9.41 -2.38
C TYR A 730 32.22 7.96 -1.91
N ILE A 731 33.35 7.27 -1.74
CA ILE A 731 33.86 7.00 -0.39
C ILE A 731 33.79 8.24 0.51
N TYR A 732 32.63 8.46 1.13
CA TYR A 732 32.64 8.99 2.49
C TYR A 732 33.03 7.84 3.41
N SER A 733 34.33 7.65 3.58
CA SER A 733 34.85 7.22 4.86
C SER A 733 34.73 8.42 5.81
N PHE A 734 33.57 8.57 6.46
CA PHE A 734 33.54 9.17 7.78
C PHE A 734 33.86 8.04 8.78
N ASN A 735 35.14 7.87 9.11
CA ASN A 735 35.51 7.06 10.27
C ASN A 735 35.41 7.94 11.53
N LEU A 736 34.33 7.69 12.26
CA LEU A 736 34.24 7.55 13.72
C LEU A 736 34.93 8.60 14.62
N ILE A 737 34.11 9.40 15.31
CA ILE A 737 34.19 9.51 16.77
C ILE A 737 32.86 9.03 17.36
N ARG A 738 32.99 8.30 18.48
CA ARG A 738 32.06 7.36 19.10
C ARG A 738 30.75 7.98 19.62
N LEU A 739 29.66 7.24 19.41
CA LEU A 739 28.85 6.68 20.51
C LEU A 739 28.60 5.19 20.21
N LYS A 740 29.30 4.30 20.93
CA LYS A 740 28.94 2.89 21.09
C LYS A 740 28.67 2.64 22.57
N GLN A 741 27.39 2.44 22.87
CA GLN A 741 26.84 1.51 23.85
C GLN A 741 25.57 0.99 23.16
N VAL A 742 25.33 -0.30 22.91
CA VAL A 742 25.93 -1.55 23.38
C VAL A 742 25.82 -2.60 22.26
N ALA A 743 26.96 -3.13 21.80
CA ALA A 743 27.11 -4.50 21.29
C ALA A 743 28.61 -4.73 20.99
N THR A 744 29.27 -5.45 21.88
CA THR A 744 30.64 -5.95 21.66
C THR A 744 30.56 -7.47 21.72
N ILE A 745 30.54 -8.10 20.54
CA ILE A 745 31.06 -9.46 20.36
C ILE A 745 32.52 -9.26 20.00
N LYS A 746 33.42 -9.66 20.90
CA LYS A 746 34.84 -9.87 20.58
C LYS A 746 34.98 -11.30 20.07
N THR A 747 35.63 -11.44 18.92
CA THR A 747 36.26 -12.70 18.50
C THR A 747 37.76 -12.56 18.75
N ASP A 748 38.28 -13.35 19.70
CA ASP A 748 39.66 -13.83 19.65
C ASP A 748 39.57 -15.34 19.40
N ALA A 749 40.27 -15.82 18.37
CA ALA A 749 40.49 -17.23 18.12
C ALA A 749 41.84 -17.65 18.69
N ASP A 750 41.87 -18.93 19.11
CA ASP A 750 43.01 -19.85 19.22
C ASP A 750 43.67 -20.15 20.60
N LEU A 751 43.57 -21.46 20.91
CA LEU A 751 44.41 -22.36 21.74
C LEU A 751 44.23 -22.33 23.28
N ASP A 752 43.43 -23.26 23.82
CA ASP A 752 43.97 -24.51 24.40
C ASP A 752 42.88 -25.42 25.01
N ALA A 753 43.15 -26.72 24.97
CA ALA A 753 42.24 -27.82 25.27
C ALA A 753 41.89 -28.01 26.76
N LYS A 754 40.83 -28.83 26.99
CA LYS A 754 40.57 -29.83 28.07
C LYS A 754 39.43 -29.55 29.10
N PRO A 755 38.83 -30.63 29.70
CA PRO A 755 37.41 -31.00 29.51
C PRO A 755 36.57 -31.11 30.80
N GLY A 756 35.26 -31.34 30.64
CA GLY A 756 34.29 -31.73 31.69
C GLY A 756 33.16 -30.69 31.83
N GLU A 757 31.87 -31.00 31.86
CA GLU A 757 31.15 -32.21 32.22
C GLU A 757 29.80 -32.27 31.47
N GLU A 758 29.31 -33.51 31.33
CA GLU A 758 28.10 -33.93 30.63
C GLU A 758 26.80 -33.42 31.29
N GLY A 759 25.80 -33.08 30.46
CA GLY A 759 24.48 -32.66 30.92
C GLY A 759 23.38 -32.64 29.84
N ASN A 760 23.16 -33.80 29.21
CA ASN A 760 21.92 -34.22 28.54
C ASN A 760 21.26 -33.27 27.50
N GLY A 761 21.83 -33.23 26.28
CA GLY A 761 21.16 -32.70 25.09
C GLY A 761 20.26 -33.75 24.43
N ARG A 762 18.94 -33.58 24.53
CA ARG A 762 17.98 -34.25 23.61
C ARG A 762 16.80 -33.41 23.13
N ASP A 763 16.54 -32.20 23.60
CA ASP A 763 15.31 -31.46 23.22
C ASP A 763 15.49 -30.13 22.48
N ALA A 764 16.71 -29.77 22.04
CA ALA A 764 16.93 -28.51 21.29
C ALA A 764 17.14 -28.68 19.77
N ALA A 765 17.28 -29.91 19.27
CA ALA A 765 17.49 -30.17 17.84
C ALA A 765 16.18 -30.39 17.04
N ALA A 766 15.02 -30.45 17.71
CA ALA A 766 13.73 -30.76 17.08
C ALA A 766 12.99 -29.53 16.51
N CYS A 767 13.40 -28.29 16.84
CA CYS A 767 12.65 -27.09 16.43
C CYS A 767 13.05 -26.48 15.07
N LEU A 768 13.90 -27.15 14.28
CA LEU A 768 14.35 -26.68 12.96
C LEU A 768 14.10 -27.68 11.81
N ALA A 769 13.41 -28.78 12.05
CA ALA A 769 13.14 -29.79 11.02
C ALA A 769 11.80 -29.53 10.30
N MET A 770 11.79 -29.68 8.98
CA MET A 770 10.59 -29.64 8.12
C MET A 770 9.69 -30.86 8.42
N ASP A 771 8.47 -30.61 8.90
CA ASP A 771 7.49 -31.67 9.19
C ASP A 771 6.74 -32.08 7.92
N LEU A 772 7.21 -33.16 7.27
CA LEU A 772 6.57 -33.75 6.08
C LEU A 772 5.40 -34.70 6.44
N SER A 773 5.04 -34.84 7.71
CA SER A 773 3.99 -35.78 8.14
C SER A 773 2.62 -35.56 7.46
N PRO A 774 2.17 -34.33 7.12
CA PRO A 774 0.89 -34.15 6.41
C PRO A 774 0.92 -34.76 5.01
N ILE A 775 2.04 -34.60 4.30
CA ILE A 775 2.24 -35.14 2.95
C ILE A 775 2.36 -36.67 3.01
N GLN A 776 3.16 -37.18 3.95
CA GLN A 776 3.33 -38.62 4.17
C GLN A 776 2.01 -39.31 4.55
N ASN A 777 1.20 -38.67 5.39
CA ASN A 777 -0.12 -39.18 5.76
C ASN A 777 -1.09 -39.18 4.58
N ALA A 778 -1.12 -38.14 3.75
CA ALA A 778 -1.98 -38.07 2.56
C ALA A 778 -1.62 -39.12 1.51
N VAL A 779 -0.31 -39.37 1.34
CA VAL A 779 0.21 -40.46 0.49
C VAL A 779 -0.19 -41.82 1.06
N ALA A 780 0.01 -42.06 2.36
CA ALA A 780 -0.31 -43.32 3.02
C ALA A 780 -1.82 -43.63 3.10
N SER A 781 -2.67 -42.60 3.21
CA SER A 781 -4.13 -42.74 3.27
C SER A 781 -4.80 -42.82 1.90
N GLY A 782 -4.05 -42.64 0.81
CA GLY A 782 -4.59 -42.58 -0.55
C GLY A 782 -5.40 -41.32 -0.84
N SER A 783 -5.23 -40.25 -0.05
CA SER A 783 -5.92 -38.96 -0.21
C SER A 783 -5.21 -38.07 -1.23
N TYR A 784 -5.06 -38.58 -2.45
CA TYR A 784 -4.21 -37.98 -3.48
C TYR A 784 -4.66 -36.59 -3.97
N ALA A 785 -5.96 -36.30 -3.92
CA ALA A 785 -6.50 -35.01 -4.36
C ALA A 785 -6.05 -33.83 -3.49
N THR A 786 -5.63 -34.06 -2.25
CA THR A 786 -5.22 -33.00 -1.30
C THR A 786 -3.72 -32.80 -1.26
N ILE A 787 -2.94 -33.58 -2.03
CA ILE A 787 -1.48 -33.54 -2.01
C ILE A 787 -0.94 -32.22 -2.56
N ALA A 788 -1.52 -31.70 -3.65
CA ALA A 788 -1.09 -30.41 -4.24
C ALA A 788 -1.23 -29.28 -3.22
N ASP A 789 -2.43 -29.12 -2.65
CA ASP A 789 -2.73 -28.09 -1.65
C ASP A 789 -1.84 -28.22 -0.40
N ALA A 790 -1.64 -29.44 0.10
CA ALA A 790 -0.79 -29.68 1.27
C ALA A 790 0.70 -29.38 1.00
N CYS A 791 1.19 -29.66 -0.21
CA CYS A 791 2.56 -29.33 -0.60
C CYS A 791 2.73 -27.82 -0.78
N ASP A 792 1.79 -27.14 -1.44
CA ASP A 792 1.84 -25.69 -1.62
C ASP A 792 1.78 -24.97 -0.25
N GLU A 793 0.88 -25.39 0.64
CA GLU A 793 0.76 -24.83 1.99
C GLU A 793 2.02 -25.05 2.83
N LEU A 794 2.58 -26.26 2.83
CA LEU A 794 3.80 -26.55 3.57
C LEU A 794 5.01 -25.81 2.97
N MET A 795 5.07 -25.63 1.65
CA MET A 795 6.16 -24.91 0.97
C MET A 795 6.14 -23.43 1.38
N LEU A 796 4.93 -22.86 1.47
CA LEU A 796 4.72 -21.50 2.00
C LEU A 796 5.14 -21.38 3.47
N GLN A 797 4.78 -22.37 4.31
CA GLN A 797 5.17 -22.37 5.72
C GLN A 797 6.69 -22.48 5.91
N VAL A 798 7.35 -23.33 5.14
CA VAL A 798 8.81 -23.54 5.21
C VAL A 798 9.55 -22.32 4.65
N ALA A 799 9.06 -21.72 3.56
CA ALA A 799 9.57 -20.46 3.03
C ALA A 799 9.44 -19.29 4.03
N SER A 800 8.29 -19.18 4.73
CA SER A 800 8.08 -18.14 5.74
C SER A 800 9.03 -18.22 6.95
N ARG A 801 9.61 -19.41 7.20
CA ARG A 801 10.55 -19.67 8.31
C ARG A 801 12.01 -19.58 7.90
N GLY A 802 12.32 -19.31 6.63
CA GLY A 802 13.69 -19.25 6.10
C GLY A 802 14.44 -20.58 6.17
N ILE A 803 13.71 -21.71 6.23
CA ILE A 803 14.32 -23.04 6.27
C ILE A 803 14.69 -23.41 4.83
N ALA A 804 15.96 -23.70 4.58
CA ALA A 804 16.39 -24.25 3.29
C ALA A 804 15.75 -25.63 3.10
N TYR A 805 14.99 -25.81 2.00
CA TYR A 805 14.18 -27.01 1.77
C TYR A 805 14.44 -27.68 0.43
N GLN A 806 15.21 -27.02 -0.44
CA GLN A 806 15.40 -27.42 -1.83
C GLN A 806 16.07 -28.80 -1.99
N GLU A 807 16.84 -29.26 -0.99
CA GLU A 807 17.46 -30.59 -1.04
C GLU A 807 16.55 -31.71 -0.45
N ASP A 808 15.64 -31.36 0.46
CA ASP A 808 14.83 -32.31 1.24
C ASP A 808 13.34 -32.32 0.84
N TRP A 809 12.93 -31.49 -0.12
CA TRP A 809 11.52 -31.35 -0.52
C TRP A 809 11.02 -32.51 -1.39
N PRO A 810 9.80 -33.03 -1.18
CA PRO A 810 9.24 -34.15 -1.95
C PRO A 810 8.71 -33.68 -3.33
N PHE A 811 9.59 -33.16 -4.20
CA PHE A 811 9.23 -32.59 -5.50
C PHE A 811 8.48 -33.57 -6.42
N THR A 812 8.81 -34.86 -6.38
CA THR A 812 8.10 -35.88 -7.16
C THR A 812 6.64 -36.00 -6.74
N VAL A 813 6.38 -36.08 -5.42
CA VAL A 813 5.03 -36.16 -4.83
C VAL A 813 4.24 -34.89 -5.15
N HIS A 814 4.89 -33.73 -5.01
CA HIS A 814 4.28 -32.43 -5.28
C HIS A 814 3.88 -32.29 -6.76
N LEU A 815 4.78 -32.65 -7.68
CA LEU A 815 4.52 -32.59 -9.12
C LEU A 815 3.40 -33.55 -9.55
N LEU A 816 3.40 -34.78 -9.04
CA LEU A 816 2.33 -35.75 -9.29
C LEU A 816 1.00 -35.32 -8.66
N GLY A 817 1.01 -34.59 -7.55
CA GLY A 817 -0.17 -33.99 -6.94
C GLY A 817 -0.87 -33.00 -7.87
N HIS A 818 -0.12 -32.06 -8.45
CA HIS A 818 -0.66 -31.10 -9.44
C HIS A 818 -1.19 -31.79 -10.70
N ILE A 819 -0.49 -32.82 -11.17
CA ILE A 819 -0.94 -33.65 -12.31
C ILE A 819 -2.25 -34.39 -11.98
N PHE A 820 -2.36 -34.95 -10.77
CA PHE A 820 -3.57 -35.62 -10.30
C PHE A 820 -4.77 -34.65 -10.20
N ALA A 821 -4.52 -33.41 -9.77
CA ALA A 821 -5.52 -32.34 -9.70
C ALA A 821 -5.89 -31.72 -11.07
N ASN A 822 -5.25 -32.17 -12.17
CA ASN A 822 -5.42 -31.60 -13.52
C ASN A 822 -5.01 -30.11 -13.61
N ASP A 823 -4.06 -29.67 -12.77
CA ASP A 823 -3.45 -28.35 -12.82
C ASP A 823 -2.07 -28.39 -13.50
N LEU A 824 -2.10 -28.46 -14.83
CA LEU A 824 -0.88 -28.55 -15.64
C LEU A 824 -0.05 -27.26 -15.61
N ASN A 825 -0.66 -26.12 -15.29
CA ASN A 825 0.05 -24.84 -15.23
C ASN A 825 0.90 -24.76 -13.97
N SER A 826 0.35 -25.14 -12.83
CA SER A 826 1.08 -25.23 -11.56
C SER A 826 2.15 -26.32 -11.60
N ALA A 827 1.86 -27.48 -12.21
CA ALA A 827 2.86 -28.52 -12.46
C ALA A 827 4.04 -28.00 -13.31
N ARG A 828 3.76 -27.22 -14.37
CA ARG A 828 4.81 -26.63 -15.24
C ARG A 828 5.61 -25.55 -14.52
N PHE A 829 4.95 -24.74 -13.70
CA PHE A 829 5.61 -23.73 -12.89
C PHE A 829 6.56 -24.40 -11.88
N LEU A 830 6.08 -25.41 -11.14
CA LEU A 830 6.89 -26.21 -10.23
C LEU A 830 8.06 -26.90 -10.95
N TRP A 831 7.83 -27.49 -12.13
CA TRP A 831 8.92 -28.07 -12.92
C TRP A 831 9.98 -27.04 -13.29
N LYS A 832 9.59 -25.80 -13.64
CA LYS A 832 10.54 -24.75 -14.00
C LYS A 832 11.31 -24.21 -12.80
N SER A 833 10.71 -24.20 -11.60
CA SER A 833 11.35 -23.70 -10.38
C SER A 833 12.37 -24.67 -9.78
N ILE A 834 12.32 -25.96 -10.11
CA ILE A 834 13.28 -26.95 -9.60
C ILE A 834 14.67 -26.74 -10.26
N PRO A 835 15.77 -26.63 -9.49
CA PRO A 835 17.12 -26.46 -10.02
C PRO A 835 17.53 -27.56 -11.01
N GLN A 836 18.24 -27.18 -12.07
CA GLN A 836 18.65 -28.11 -13.13
C GLN A 836 19.51 -29.29 -12.60
N GLY A 837 20.46 -29.01 -11.70
CA GLY A 837 21.28 -30.05 -11.06
C GLY A 837 20.47 -31.03 -10.20
N PHE A 838 19.34 -30.59 -9.64
CA PHE A 838 18.46 -31.45 -8.86
C PHE A 838 17.65 -32.40 -9.76
N LYS A 839 17.14 -31.89 -10.89
CA LYS A 839 16.45 -32.71 -11.92
C LYS A 839 17.32 -33.85 -12.44
N GLU A 840 18.58 -33.54 -12.72
CA GLU A 840 19.56 -34.52 -13.22
C GLU A 840 19.89 -35.60 -12.17
N SER A 841 19.78 -35.26 -10.87
CA SER A 841 20.02 -36.19 -9.77
C SER A 841 18.83 -37.08 -9.39
N LYS A 842 17.61 -36.81 -9.90
CA LYS A 842 16.36 -37.50 -9.52
C LYS A 842 15.58 -38.01 -10.75
N PRO A 843 15.88 -39.22 -11.26
CA PRO A 843 15.20 -39.79 -12.44
C PRO A 843 13.66 -39.92 -12.30
N GLU A 844 13.16 -40.22 -11.10
CA GLU A 844 11.72 -40.36 -10.82
C GLU A 844 10.95 -39.03 -10.99
N LEU A 845 11.59 -37.92 -10.64
CA LEU A 845 11.02 -36.58 -10.85
C LEU A 845 10.93 -36.24 -12.35
N VAL A 846 11.94 -36.63 -13.13
CA VAL A 846 11.93 -36.47 -14.60
C VAL A 846 10.84 -37.34 -15.23
N ALA A 847 10.66 -38.57 -14.74
CA ALA A 847 9.58 -39.46 -15.17
C ALA A 847 8.19 -38.90 -14.83
N ALA A 848 8.01 -38.32 -13.63
CA ALA A 848 6.77 -37.64 -13.24
C ALA A 848 6.44 -36.49 -14.18
N TRP A 849 7.44 -35.70 -14.57
CA TRP A 849 7.23 -34.61 -15.53
C TRP A 849 6.88 -35.10 -16.94
N ARG A 850 7.41 -36.25 -17.36
CA ARG A 850 7.07 -36.84 -18.67
C ARG A 850 5.57 -37.11 -18.81
N ILE A 851 4.89 -37.50 -17.73
CA ILE A 851 3.42 -37.61 -17.69
C ILE A 851 2.78 -36.25 -17.97
N GLY A 852 3.24 -35.19 -17.29
CA GLY A 852 2.79 -33.82 -17.51
C GLY A 852 3.02 -33.32 -18.94
N GLN A 853 4.13 -33.68 -19.57
CA GLN A 853 4.44 -33.35 -20.97
C GLN A 853 3.45 -33.99 -21.95
N CYS A 854 3.18 -35.30 -21.79
CA CYS A 854 2.20 -36.00 -22.63
C CYS A 854 0.79 -35.39 -22.51
N LEU A 855 0.37 -35.03 -21.28
CA LEU A 855 -0.91 -34.34 -21.05
C LEU A 855 -0.96 -32.96 -21.73
N TRP A 856 0.15 -32.21 -21.69
CA TRP A 856 0.25 -30.88 -22.29
C TRP A 856 0.18 -30.91 -23.82
N THR A 857 0.91 -31.84 -24.45
CA THR A 857 0.92 -32.00 -25.92
C THR A 857 -0.30 -32.76 -26.46
N ARG A 858 -1.25 -33.14 -25.59
CA ARG A 858 -2.42 -33.97 -25.90
C ARG A 858 -2.04 -35.34 -26.49
N ASP A 859 -0.88 -35.87 -26.10
CA ASP A 859 -0.46 -37.23 -26.43
C ASP A 859 -1.12 -38.21 -25.45
N TYR A 860 -2.38 -38.56 -25.74
CA TYR A 860 -3.21 -39.31 -24.80
C TYR A 860 -2.69 -40.73 -24.50
N ALA A 861 -2.09 -41.38 -25.51
CA ALA A 861 -1.52 -42.71 -25.37
C ALA A 861 -0.13 -42.69 -24.72
N GLY A 862 0.68 -41.67 -25.03
CA GLY A 862 2.00 -41.46 -24.43
C GLY A 862 1.96 -41.29 -22.91
N VAL A 863 0.82 -40.89 -22.34
CA VAL A 863 0.62 -40.88 -20.87
C VAL A 863 0.81 -42.27 -20.27
N TYR A 864 0.27 -43.33 -20.88
CA TYR A 864 0.42 -44.70 -20.37
C TYR A 864 1.84 -45.24 -20.56
N ASP A 865 2.51 -44.84 -21.63
CA ASP A 865 3.91 -45.20 -21.87
C ASP A 865 4.85 -44.46 -20.92
N ALA A 866 4.54 -43.21 -20.55
CA ALA A 866 5.26 -42.47 -19.52
C ALA A 866 5.07 -43.10 -18.13
N ILE A 867 3.87 -43.59 -17.82
CA ILE A 867 3.58 -44.31 -16.57
C ILE A 867 4.32 -45.66 -16.52
N ARG A 868 4.27 -46.47 -17.58
CA ARG A 868 4.93 -47.79 -17.63
C ARG A 868 6.45 -47.73 -17.85
N GLY A 869 6.93 -46.62 -18.41
CA GLY A 869 8.33 -46.42 -18.76
C GLY A 869 9.26 -46.12 -17.59
N PHE A 870 8.75 -46.11 -16.36
CA PHE A 870 9.52 -45.87 -15.14
C PHE A 870 9.07 -46.81 -14.01
N GLU A 871 10.03 -47.31 -13.23
CA GLU A 871 9.75 -48.09 -12.01
C GLU A 871 9.56 -47.15 -10.82
N TRP A 872 8.31 -46.88 -10.46
CA TRP A 872 7.93 -45.95 -9.39
C TRP A 872 8.28 -46.49 -8.00
N SER A 873 8.79 -45.60 -7.15
CA SER A 873 9.05 -45.93 -5.75
C SER A 873 7.77 -46.29 -5.00
N PRO A 874 7.85 -47.09 -3.92
CA PRO A 874 6.70 -47.44 -3.10
C PRO A 874 5.92 -46.23 -2.56
N GLU A 875 6.59 -45.08 -2.42
CA GLU A 875 5.99 -43.82 -1.95
C GLU A 875 4.99 -43.23 -2.95
N VAL A 876 5.30 -43.21 -4.25
CA VAL A 876 4.42 -42.61 -5.27
C VAL A 876 3.66 -43.64 -6.11
N ALA A 877 3.97 -44.93 -6.00
CA ALA A 877 3.33 -46.00 -6.79
C ALA A 877 1.80 -46.00 -6.66
N GLY A 878 1.28 -45.77 -5.44
CA GLY A 878 -0.16 -45.69 -5.20
C GLY A 878 -0.81 -44.48 -5.88
N LEU A 879 -0.14 -43.32 -5.85
CA LEU A 879 -0.60 -42.07 -6.48
C LEU A 879 -0.64 -42.21 -8.00
N VAL A 880 0.40 -42.78 -8.60
CA VAL A 880 0.49 -43.01 -10.05
C VAL A 880 -0.55 -44.05 -10.51
N ALA A 881 -0.76 -45.12 -9.76
CA ALA A 881 -1.78 -46.11 -10.07
C ALA A 881 -3.19 -45.50 -10.04
N ALA A 882 -3.51 -44.70 -9.00
CA ALA A 882 -4.78 -44.01 -8.89
C ALA A 882 -4.98 -42.97 -10.00
N PHE A 883 -3.92 -42.24 -10.37
CA PHE A 883 -3.94 -41.34 -11.52
C PHE A 883 -4.27 -42.10 -12.80
N SER A 884 -3.56 -43.20 -13.08
CA SER A 884 -3.77 -44.02 -14.26
C SER A 884 -5.21 -44.52 -14.35
N GLU A 885 -5.79 -45.01 -13.25
CA GLU A 885 -7.17 -45.48 -13.23
C GLU A 885 -8.18 -44.35 -13.51
N ASN A 886 -7.99 -43.19 -12.88
CA ASN A 886 -8.86 -42.03 -13.09
C ASN A 886 -8.76 -41.50 -14.52
N TYR A 887 -7.55 -41.48 -15.07
CA TYR A 887 -7.27 -41.08 -16.44
C TYR A 887 -7.94 -42.01 -17.46
N THR A 888 -7.85 -43.33 -17.28
CA THR A 888 -8.56 -44.32 -18.12
C THR A 888 -10.07 -44.11 -18.08
N LYS A 889 -10.66 -43.87 -16.91
CA LYS A 889 -12.11 -43.57 -16.79
C LYS A 889 -12.50 -42.32 -17.56
N LYS A 890 -11.71 -41.24 -17.44
CA LYS A 890 -11.93 -39.97 -18.16
C LYS A 890 -11.82 -40.15 -19.68
N MET A 891 -10.81 -40.89 -20.15
CA MET A 891 -10.66 -41.18 -21.58
C MET A 891 -11.84 -42.01 -22.10
N PHE A 892 -12.28 -43.03 -21.36
CA PHE A 892 -13.43 -43.84 -21.76
C PHE A 892 -14.73 -43.02 -21.85
N GLN A 893 -14.94 -42.07 -20.93
CA GLN A 893 -16.07 -41.13 -21.01
C GLN A 893 -15.99 -40.23 -22.25
N LEU A 894 -14.81 -39.70 -22.56
CA LEU A 894 -14.62 -38.89 -23.77
C LEU A 894 -14.89 -39.69 -25.03
N LEU A 895 -14.37 -40.92 -25.14
CA LEU A 895 -14.67 -41.82 -26.25
C LEU A 895 -16.18 -42.12 -26.37
N SER A 896 -16.84 -42.33 -25.22
CA SER A 896 -18.29 -42.57 -25.16
C SER A 896 -19.11 -41.37 -25.66
N SER A 897 -18.58 -40.15 -25.49
CA SER A 897 -19.23 -38.92 -25.93
C SER A 897 -18.94 -38.58 -27.40
N ALA A 898 -17.73 -38.89 -27.87
CA ALA A 898 -17.24 -38.45 -29.18
C ALA A 898 -17.60 -39.41 -30.32
N TYR A 899 -17.70 -40.72 -30.05
CA TYR A 899 -17.86 -41.73 -31.09
C TYR A 899 -19.21 -42.44 -31.03
N SER A 900 -19.78 -42.76 -32.20
CA SER A 900 -20.85 -43.75 -32.34
C SER A 900 -20.30 -45.16 -32.55
N THR A 901 -19.15 -45.25 -33.23
CA THR A 901 -18.41 -46.46 -33.54
C THR A 901 -16.92 -46.14 -33.55
N ILE A 902 -16.08 -47.02 -33.01
CA ILE A 902 -14.62 -46.83 -32.94
C ILE A 902 -13.90 -48.17 -33.08
N GLY A 903 -12.73 -48.19 -33.73
CA GLY A 903 -11.96 -49.42 -33.92
C GLY A 903 -11.39 -49.95 -32.59
N VAL A 904 -11.31 -51.27 -32.44
CA VAL A 904 -10.73 -51.90 -31.23
C VAL A 904 -9.29 -51.43 -30.99
N ALA A 905 -8.50 -51.25 -32.06
CA ALA A 905 -7.14 -50.74 -31.98
C ALA A 905 -7.06 -49.29 -31.45
N ASP A 906 -8.00 -48.43 -31.85
CA ASP A 906 -8.04 -47.04 -31.38
C ASP A 906 -8.47 -46.98 -29.91
N VAL A 907 -9.46 -47.79 -29.50
CA VAL A 907 -9.87 -47.90 -28.09
C VAL A 907 -8.72 -48.42 -27.24
N ALA A 908 -8.00 -49.45 -27.72
CA ALA A 908 -6.81 -49.98 -27.05
C ALA A 908 -5.73 -48.90 -26.88
N HIS A 909 -5.50 -48.09 -27.92
CA HIS A 909 -4.56 -46.99 -27.90
C HIS A 909 -4.93 -45.89 -26.90
N PHE A 910 -6.19 -45.42 -26.89
CA PHE A 910 -6.65 -44.36 -25.98
C PHE A 910 -6.82 -44.81 -24.51
N LEU A 911 -7.04 -46.11 -24.28
CA LEU A 911 -7.16 -46.68 -22.93
C LEU A 911 -5.84 -47.25 -22.41
N GLY A 912 -4.79 -47.32 -23.25
CA GLY A 912 -3.49 -47.86 -22.86
C GLY A 912 -3.51 -49.35 -22.52
N MET A 913 -4.41 -50.11 -23.14
CA MET A 913 -4.67 -51.53 -22.88
C MET A 913 -4.37 -52.37 -24.12
N SER A 914 -4.26 -53.70 -23.96
CA SER A 914 -4.28 -54.60 -25.13
C SER A 914 -5.64 -54.58 -25.84
N GLU A 915 -5.70 -54.97 -27.12
CA GLU A 915 -6.97 -55.09 -27.86
C GLU A 915 -7.99 -55.98 -27.13
N ASP A 916 -7.54 -57.06 -26.49
CA ASP A 916 -8.40 -57.99 -25.75
C ASP A 916 -8.95 -57.34 -24.46
N GLU A 917 -8.11 -56.62 -23.71
CA GLU A 917 -8.51 -55.90 -22.49
C GLU A 917 -9.45 -54.74 -22.80
N ALA A 918 -9.14 -53.95 -23.83
CA ALA A 918 -9.98 -52.84 -24.29
C ALA A 918 -11.35 -53.32 -24.77
N THR A 919 -11.39 -54.46 -25.48
CA THR A 919 -12.63 -55.11 -25.90
C THR A 919 -13.44 -55.54 -24.69
N ASN A 920 -12.83 -56.26 -23.75
CA ASN A 920 -13.51 -56.70 -22.52
C ASN A 920 -14.02 -55.51 -21.69
N TYR A 921 -13.22 -54.46 -21.56
CA TYR A 921 -13.58 -53.23 -20.84
C TYR A 921 -14.78 -52.53 -21.50
N ALA A 922 -14.78 -52.37 -22.82
CA ALA A 922 -15.89 -51.78 -23.56
C ALA A 922 -17.18 -52.62 -23.46
N LEU A 923 -17.09 -53.95 -23.58
CA LEU A 923 -18.23 -54.86 -23.47
C LEU A 923 -18.84 -54.83 -22.05
N GLN A 924 -18.03 -54.79 -21.00
CA GLN A 924 -18.50 -54.63 -19.61
C GLN A 924 -19.29 -53.34 -19.41
N HIS A 925 -18.94 -52.27 -20.13
CA HIS A 925 -19.63 -50.98 -20.10
C HIS A 925 -20.79 -50.89 -21.12
N GLY A 926 -21.18 -52.02 -21.70
CA GLY A 926 -22.37 -52.17 -22.52
C GLY A 926 -22.22 -51.74 -23.98
N TRP A 927 -20.99 -51.56 -24.47
CA TRP A 927 -20.71 -51.44 -25.91
C TRP A 927 -20.85 -52.82 -26.58
N THR A 928 -20.99 -52.87 -27.90
CA THR A 928 -21.08 -54.13 -28.67
C THR A 928 -19.97 -54.21 -29.71
N MET A 929 -19.43 -55.41 -29.96
CA MET A 929 -18.34 -55.62 -30.92
C MET A 929 -18.84 -56.35 -32.17
N ASP A 930 -18.50 -55.83 -33.35
CA ASP A 930 -18.63 -56.57 -34.60
C ASP A 930 -17.32 -57.34 -34.90
N SER A 931 -17.37 -58.66 -34.76
CA SER A 931 -16.16 -59.52 -34.82
C SER A 931 -15.43 -59.51 -36.17
N PRO A 932 -16.11 -59.44 -37.34
CA PRO A 932 -15.43 -59.39 -38.64
C PRO A 932 -14.73 -58.06 -38.92
N SER A 933 -15.28 -56.94 -38.48
CA SER A 933 -14.73 -55.60 -38.76
C SER A 933 -13.84 -55.03 -37.66
N LYS A 934 -13.75 -55.69 -36.49
CA LYS A 934 -13.05 -55.19 -35.29
C LYS A 934 -13.49 -53.77 -34.89
N MET A 935 -14.79 -53.48 -35.02
CA MET A 935 -15.38 -52.21 -34.63
C MET A 935 -16.26 -52.37 -33.39
N LEU A 936 -16.11 -51.44 -32.44
CA LEU A 936 -16.96 -51.32 -31.26
C LEU A 936 -18.04 -50.27 -31.50
N THR A 937 -19.30 -50.63 -31.25
CA THR A 937 -20.44 -49.70 -31.25
C THR A 937 -20.64 -49.17 -29.84
N VAL A 938 -20.55 -47.85 -29.71
CA VAL A 938 -20.61 -47.12 -28.44
C VAL A 938 -22.04 -47.04 -27.94
N LYS A 939 -22.29 -47.50 -26.72
CA LYS A 939 -23.56 -47.25 -26.04
C LYS A 939 -23.61 -45.80 -25.56
N LYS A 940 -24.29 -44.95 -26.31
CA LYS A 940 -24.42 -43.53 -25.95
C LYS A 940 -25.13 -43.37 -24.60
N PRO A 941 -24.62 -42.51 -23.70
CA PRO A 941 -25.35 -42.13 -22.50
C PRO A 941 -26.70 -41.50 -22.90
N ARG A 942 -27.75 -41.75 -22.11
CA ARG A 942 -29.11 -41.25 -22.40
C ARG A 942 -29.08 -39.72 -22.43
N ILE A 943 -29.32 -39.14 -23.60
CA ILE A 943 -29.47 -37.70 -23.78
C ILE A 943 -30.83 -37.29 -23.18
N ILE A 944 -30.83 -36.36 -22.22
CA ILE A 944 -32.03 -35.65 -21.80
C ILE A 944 -32.30 -34.60 -22.87
N THR A 945 -33.33 -34.82 -23.69
CA THR A 945 -33.65 -33.98 -24.85
C THR A 945 -34.71 -32.93 -24.51
N GLU A 946 -34.40 -31.65 -24.73
CA GLU A 946 -35.28 -30.65 -25.34
C GLU A 946 -34.37 -29.82 -26.28
N GLN A 947 -34.69 -29.48 -27.53
CA GLN A 947 -35.95 -29.14 -28.17
C GLN A 947 -35.84 -29.34 -29.71
N LYS A 948 -36.97 -29.52 -30.39
CA LYS A 948 -37.10 -29.75 -31.85
C LYS A 948 -36.56 -28.59 -32.70
N LEU A 949 -35.91 -28.92 -33.82
CA LEU A 949 -35.48 -27.97 -34.86
C LEU A 949 -36.66 -27.33 -35.61
N ASP A 950 -36.57 -26.01 -35.75
CA ASP A 950 -37.50 -25.10 -36.43
C ASP A 950 -37.23 -25.07 -37.96
N PRO A 951 -38.25 -25.29 -38.81
CA PRO A 951 -38.16 -25.18 -40.28
C PRO A 951 -37.59 -23.85 -40.79
N SER A 952 -37.69 -22.77 -40.01
CA SER A 952 -37.13 -21.45 -40.36
C SER A 952 -35.60 -21.44 -40.49
N ARG A 953 -34.91 -22.42 -39.87
CA ARG A 953 -33.46 -22.57 -40.01
C ARG A 953 -33.07 -23.21 -41.34
N LEU A 954 -33.92 -24.06 -41.91
CA LEU A 954 -33.68 -24.67 -43.23
C LEU A 954 -33.87 -23.65 -44.36
N GLN A 955 -34.84 -22.74 -44.20
CA GLN A 955 -35.06 -21.65 -45.16
C GLN A 955 -33.92 -20.63 -45.13
N ARG A 956 -33.40 -20.29 -43.94
CA ARG A 956 -32.21 -19.44 -43.79
C ARG A 956 -30.93 -20.07 -44.37
N LEU A 957 -30.78 -21.39 -44.28
CA LEU A 957 -29.67 -22.08 -44.91
C LEU A 957 -29.76 -22.03 -46.45
N THR A 958 -30.98 -22.08 -46.99
CA THR A 958 -31.23 -22.00 -48.43
C THR A 958 -30.99 -20.57 -48.96
N GLU A 959 -31.39 -19.55 -48.21
CA GLU A 959 -31.13 -18.14 -48.54
C GLU A 959 -29.65 -17.77 -48.40
N TYR A 960 -28.94 -18.34 -47.42
CA TYR A 960 -27.50 -18.15 -47.22
C TYR A 960 -26.67 -18.78 -48.35
N VAL A 961 -27.07 -19.95 -48.84
CA VAL A 961 -26.42 -20.56 -50.02
C VAL A 961 -26.70 -19.76 -51.30
N PHE A 962 -27.90 -19.21 -51.46
CA PHE A 962 -28.24 -18.36 -52.61
C PHE A 962 -27.47 -17.03 -52.64
N HIS A 963 -27.09 -16.51 -51.46
CA HIS A 963 -26.34 -15.27 -51.31
C HIS A 963 -24.82 -15.44 -51.45
N LEU A 964 -24.31 -16.68 -51.42
CA LEU A 964 -22.88 -16.97 -51.64
C LEU A 964 -22.54 -17.28 -53.10
N GLU A 965 -23.56 -17.51 -53.95
CA GLU A 965 -23.39 -17.78 -55.39
C GLU A 965 -23.56 -16.55 -56.30
N HIS A 966 -23.88 -15.37 -55.75
CA HIS A 966 -23.89 -14.06 -56.45
C HIS A 966 -23.15 -13.02 -55.61
#